data_AF-A0A2E4N2E5-F1
#
_entry.id   AF-A0A2E4N2E5-F1
#
_cell.length_a   1.000
_cell.length_b   1.000
_cell.length_c   1.000
_cell.angle_alpha   90.00
_cell.angle_beta   90.00
_cell.angle_gamma   90.00
#
_symmetry.space_group_name_H-M   'P 1'
#
loop_
_entity.id
_entity.type
_entity.pdbx_description
1 polymer ?
#
loop_
_entity_poly.entity_id
_entity_poly.type
_entity_poly.pdbx_seq_one_letter_code
_entity_poly.pdbx_strand_id
1 'polypeptide(L)'
;MAIPTKNQARSDGGPATGSGAAGDLTLRSVVLGVFVVVFINLWVTYAETVVHASRLNLSFFQITLLFVFLVLVVVLNPLLKSVRPSAVLSTAELLVVVAIGMVGCVVPTSGIVGFMIGVISTPIYFATPENGWAEFYHPQLDSWIVPTNREALRVFYEGLPPGADGPWRAWIPSLAWWACLVGAIFTASASAMVILRKPWVDHEKLAYPLVAVPLAMVEEARDSSLSFPAFTRSLLFWAAAMFAFLLLVWNSLSWLYPVLPSVSLYPHGGYFRFTRYSPGIYVQPLQFFTMAFAYFANTQVLFSVVFFYILHVVEGGIFNRLGYQIEASTDSFSADPPTQAWQCFGALAFMVVWRLWVARHHLRDVFLKALNKDHPAEDRGEVLSYRTAVISLVLSLTFALFWFHRAGMDLVSGVMFLTGLTIVYLGMARVVSEAGVVYAQATVSPQAFVMDVRGTAALSSRTMTSLVLSYSLIDYMRGLFMPGLAHVVKLGDFIRGSRRLLLMVAGVGVLAGFVSSVWLTIYLGHDHGAYNFPRFPFFSGDPKGVFGSTLVLIKTPNVLDPNRIIFFSIGAFLFALITFLRYRFSWWPIHPVGLTISAADNNASLVMPVFMVWVAKSILLRLGGVNFFNKAKPLFMGLLTGYTLGVVWSFTVDAIWFSGRGHLVHWW
;
A
#
# COMPACT_ATOMS: atom_id res chain seq x y z
N MET A 1 -16.95 69.24 -29.43
CA MET A 1 -16.99 68.23 -30.51
C MET A 1 -17.39 66.92 -29.88
N ALA A 2 -18.52 66.36 -30.29
CA ALA A 2 -19.26 65.33 -29.59
C ALA A 2 -19.09 63.93 -30.23
N ILE A 3 -19.53 62.92 -29.47
CA ILE A 3 -20.05 61.59 -29.87
C ILE A 3 -19.04 60.41 -29.90
N PRO A 4 -19.47 59.20 -29.45
CA PRO A 4 -18.82 58.42 -28.39
C PRO A 4 -18.63 56.92 -28.76
N THR A 5 -18.55 56.03 -27.75
CA THR A 5 -18.68 54.53 -27.71
C THR A 5 -17.45 53.90 -27.01
N LYS A 6 -17.52 52.83 -26.21
CA LYS A 6 -18.56 51.83 -25.91
C LYS A 6 -18.16 51.13 -24.60
N ASN A 7 -19.16 50.75 -23.81
CA ASN A 7 -19.07 49.75 -22.72
C ASN A 7 -18.20 48.54 -23.11
N GLN A 8 -17.20 48.20 -22.29
CA GLN A 8 -16.72 46.84 -22.18
C GLN A 8 -16.81 46.40 -20.72
N ALA A 9 -17.81 45.56 -20.49
CA ALA A 9 -17.98 44.79 -19.29
C ALA A 9 -16.72 43.96 -19.00
N ARG A 10 -16.31 43.95 -17.73
CA ARG A 10 -15.37 42.96 -17.18
C ARG A 10 -15.93 41.57 -17.45
N SER A 11 -15.31 40.83 -18.36
CA SER A 11 -15.48 39.40 -18.49
C SER A 11 -14.55 38.71 -17.49
N ASP A 12 -15.07 38.43 -16.30
CA ASP A 12 -14.51 37.44 -15.38
C ASP A 12 -14.66 36.06 -16.01
N GLY A 13 -13.72 35.71 -16.89
CA GLY A 13 -13.59 34.39 -17.50
C GLY A 13 -12.60 33.53 -16.73
N GLY A 14 -12.92 33.21 -15.47
CA GLY A 14 -12.24 32.12 -14.78
C GLY A 14 -12.63 30.77 -15.41
N PRO A 15 -11.70 29.81 -15.56
CA PRO A 15 -12.06 28.49 -16.09
C PRO A 15 -13.06 27.84 -15.12
N ALA A 16 -14.22 27.47 -15.65
CA ALA A 16 -15.25 26.73 -14.95
C ALA A 16 -14.66 25.40 -14.43
N THR A 17 -14.23 25.40 -13.17
CA THR A 17 -14.14 24.17 -12.39
C THR A 17 -15.57 23.68 -12.23
N GLY A 18 -15.94 22.64 -12.99
CA GLY A 18 -17.20 21.95 -12.80
C GLY A 18 -17.28 21.48 -11.35
N SER A 19 -18.00 22.23 -10.53
CA SER A 19 -18.41 21.79 -9.21
C SER A 19 -19.47 20.71 -9.40
N GLY A 20 -19.02 19.49 -9.73
CA GLY A 20 -19.87 18.31 -9.65
C GLY A 20 -20.50 18.31 -8.27
N ALA A 21 -21.83 18.34 -8.19
CA ALA A 21 -22.56 18.50 -6.95
C ALA A 21 -22.13 17.42 -5.95
N ALA A 22 -21.24 17.79 -5.03
CA ALA A 22 -20.77 16.91 -3.98
C ALA A 22 -21.96 16.61 -3.04
N GLY A 23 -22.13 15.35 -2.66
CA GLY A 23 -23.23 14.89 -1.80
C GLY A 23 -22.78 14.80 -0.35
N ASP A 24 -23.72 14.78 0.60
CA ASP A 24 -23.39 14.81 2.03
C ASP A 24 -22.92 13.44 2.57
N LEU A 25 -22.04 13.47 3.56
CA LEU A 25 -21.68 12.30 4.37
C LEU A 25 -22.86 11.89 5.26
N THR A 26 -23.28 10.62 5.17
CA THR A 26 -24.43 10.08 5.90
C THR A 26 -24.06 8.93 6.83
N LEU A 27 -24.79 8.75 7.93
CA LEU A 27 -24.57 7.63 8.86
C LEU A 27 -24.67 6.27 8.14
N ARG A 28 -25.57 6.15 7.14
CA ARG A 28 -25.70 4.92 6.35
C ARG A 28 -24.42 4.55 5.60
N SER A 29 -23.71 5.53 5.02
CA SER A 29 -22.41 5.27 4.38
C SER A 29 -21.30 4.92 5.35
N VAL A 30 -21.33 5.49 6.56
CA VAL A 30 -20.38 5.17 7.62
C VAL A 30 -20.56 3.73 8.09
N VAL A 31 -21.80 3.33 8.40
CA VAL A 31 -22.12 1.97 8.83
C VAL A 31 -21.78 0.97 7.72
N LEU A 32 -22.15 1.27 6.47
CA LEU A 32 -21.81 0.41 5.34
C LEU A 32 -20.29 0.30 5.14
N GLY A 33 -19.55 1.41 5.23
CA GLY A 33 -18.09 1.40 5.08
C GLY A 33 -17.39 0.58 6.16
N VAL A 34 -17.81 0.73 7.43
CA VAL A 34 -17.28 -0.09 8.54
C VAL A 34 -17.64 -1.57 8.35
N PHE A 35 -18.87 -1.88 7.95
CA PHE A 35 -19.28 -3.24 7.64
C PHE A 35 -18.42 -3.85 6.53
N VAL A 36 -18.18 -3.11 5.44
CA VAL A 36 -17.32 -3.55 4.33
C VAL A 36 -15.90 -3.82 4.81
N VAL A 37 -15.33 -2.97 5.66
CA VAL A 37 -14.00 -3.21 6.24
C VAL A 37 -13.98 -4.47 7.08
N VAL A 38 -14.95 -4.67 7.97
CA VAL A 38 -15.03 -5.88 8.80
C VAL A 38 -15.17 -7.12 7.91
N PHE A 39 -16.10 -7.12 6.96
CA PHE A 39 -16.30 -8.22 6.01
C PHE A 39 -15.02 -8.55 5.25
N ILE A 40 -14.33 -7.56 4.68
CA ILE A 40 -13.09 -7.78 3.92
C ILE A 40 -11.98 -8.30 4.83
N ASN A 41 -11.84 -7.78 6.05
CA ASN A 41 -10.83 -8.27 6.99
C ASN A 41 -11.06 -9.73 7.36
N LEU A 42 -12.32 -10.13 7.60
CA LEU A 42 -12.67 -11.53 7.87
C LEU A 42 -12.43 -12.40 6.63
N TRP A 43 -12.87 -11.95 5.46
CA TRP A 43 -12.72 -12.69 4.20
C TRP A 43 -11.25 -12.91 3.84
N VAL A 44 -10.43 -11.86 3.84
CA VAL A 44 -8.99 -11.96 3.51
C VAL A 44 -8.27 -12.86 4.51
N THR A 45 -8.57 -12.71 5.80
CA THR A 45 -7.98 -13.56 6.85
C THR A 45 -8.32 -15.03 6.59
N TYR A 46 -9.60 -15.37 6.41
CA TYR A 46 -10.02 -16.74 6.12
C TYR A 46 -9.45 -17.28 4.79
N ALA A 47 -9.44 -16.46 3.74
CA ALA A 47 -8.95 -16.84 2.42
C ALA A 47 -7.47 -17.22 2.43
N GLU A 48 -6.65 -16.41 3.12
CA GLU A 48 -5.24 -16.72 3.25
C GLU A 48 -5.02 -17.85 4.24
N THR A 49 -5.57 -17.83 5.46
CA THR A 49 -5.17 -18.79 6.50
C THR A 49 -5.83 -20.17 6.41
N VAL A 50 -7.03 -20.29 5.87
CA VAL A 50 -7.78 -21.57 5.80
C VAL A 50 -7.81 -22.11 4.38
N VAL A 51 -8.23 -21.29 3.42
CA VAL A 51 -8.37 -21.74 2.03
C VAL A 51 -7.00 -21.89 1.36
N HIS A 52 -5.97 -21.19 1.86
CA HIS A 52 -4.66 -21.06 1.21
C HIS A 52 -4.75 -20.45 -0.19
N ALA A 53 -5.73 -19.57 -0.38
CA ALA A 53 -5.98 -18.88 -1.64
C ALA A 53 -4.96 -17.75 -1.88
N SER A 54 -5.13 -17.06 -3.01
CA SER A 54 -4.31 -15.89 -3.37
C SER A 54 -4.34 -14.79 -2.32
N ARG A 55 -3.25 -14.02 -2.22
CA ARG A 55 -3.14 -12.89 -1.28
C ARG A 55 -3.93 -11.70 -1.81
N LEU A 56 -5.10 -11.44 -1.24
CA LEU A 56 -6.10 -10.54 -1.83
C LEU A 56 -5.92 -9.05 -1.46
N ASN A 57 -4.97 -8.70 -0.59
CA ASN A 57 -4.79 -7.33 -0.09
C ASN A 57 -3.40 -6.73 -0.39
N LEU A 58 -2.66 -7.27 -1.37
CA LEU A 58 -1.30 -6.86 -1.71
C LEU A 58 -1.21 -5.49 -2.42
N SER A 59 -2.29 -5.03 -3.02
CA SER A 59 -2.38 -3.75 -3.73
C SER A 59 -2.74 -2.57 -2.84
N PHE A 60 -2.37 -1.35 -3.25
CA PHE A 60 -2.83 -0.10 -2.62
C PHE A 60 -4.34 0.10 -2.72
N PHE A 61 -4.92 -0.33 -3.85
CA PHE A 61 -6.36 -0.49 -4.01
C PHE A 61 -6.65 -1.99 -3.94
N GLN A 62 -7.10 -2.50 -2.80
CA GLN A 62 -7.29 -3.93 -2.59
C GLN A 62 -8.32 -4.50 -3.57
N ILE A 63 -8.05 -5.67 -4.16
CA ILE A 63 -8.96 -6.28 -5.14
C ILE A 63 -10.31 -6.65 -4.51
N THR A 64 -10.32 -6.98 -3.22
CA THR A 64 -11.53 -7.26 -2.42
C THR A 64 -12.37 -6.01 -2.22
N LEU A 65 -11.74 -4.86 -1.96
CA LEU A 65 -12.42 -3.57 -1.88
C LEU A 65 -13.02 -3.20 -3.24
N LEU A 66 -12.28 -3.44 -4.32
CA LEU A 66 -12.77 -3.20 -5.67
C LEU A 66 -13.95 -4.10 -6.02
N PHE A 67 -13.90 -5.38 -5.67
CA PHE A 67 -15.01 -6.31 -5.88
C PHE A 67 -16.28 -5.83 -5.16
N VAL A 68 -16.18 -5.53 -3.86
CA VAL A 68 -17.33 -5.04 -3.09
C VAL A 68 -17.85 -3.73 -3.70
N PHE A 69 -16.95 -2.82 -4.09
CA PHE A 69 -17.34 -1.58 -4.75
C PHE A 69 -18.07 -1.80 -6.09
N LEU A 70 -17.59 -2.73 -6.92
CA LEU A 70 -18.26 -3.13 -8.16
C LEU A 70 -19.65 -3.70 -7.89
N VAL A 71 -19.81 -4.54 -6.85
CA VAL A 71 -21.12 -5.05 -6.42
C VAL A 71 -22.04 -3.89 -6.00
N LEU A 72 -21.53 -2.92 -5.24
CA LEU A 72 -22.31 -1.75 -4.83
C LEU A 72 -22.78 -0.92 -6.03
N VAL A 73 -21.91 -0.67 -7.01
CA VAL A 73 -22.17 0.20 -8.16
C VAL A 73 -23.00 -0.48 -9.25
N VAL A 74 -22.70 -1.74 -9.58
CA VAL A 74 -23.24 -2.45 -10.76
C VAL A 74 -24.40 -3.38 -10.40
N VAL A 75 -24.51 -3.82 -9.15
CA VAL A 75 -25.58 -4.74 -8.71
C VAL A 75 -26.54 -4.05 -7.75
N LEU A 76 -26.04 -3.60 -6.60
CA LEU A 76 -26.90 -3.08 -5.52
C LEU A 76 -27.60 -1.78 -5.93
N ASN A 77 -26.86 -0.78 -6.43
CA ASN A 77 -27.48 0.49 -6.81
C ASN A 77 -28.53 0.36 -7.92
N PRO A 78 -28.29 -0.38 -9.02
CA PRO A 78 -29.31 -0.65 -10.03
C PRO A 78 -30.54 -1.38 -9.49
N LEU A 79 -30.35 -2.35 -8.59
CA LEU A 79 -31.43 -3.06 -7.91
C LEU A 79 -32.24 -2.14 -6.98
N LEU A 80 -31.56 -1.27 -6.23
CA LEU A 80 -32.23 -0.27 -5.39
C LEU A 80 -32.97 0.76 -6.25
N LYS A 81 -32.44 1.16 -7.42
CA LYS A 81 -33.16 2.03 -8.36
C LYS A 81 -34.46 1.39 -8.86
N SER A 82 -34.51 0.07 -9.03
CA SER A 82 -35.74 -0.61 -9.49
C SER A 82 -36.72 -0.95 -8.36
N VAL A 83 -36.24 -1.31 -7.16
CA VAL A 83 -37.09 -1.76 -6.05
C VAL A 83 -37.44 -0.65 -5.06
N ARG A 84 -36.45 0.17 -4.66
CA ARG A 84 -36.63 1.22 -3.65
C ARG A 84 -35.74 2.44 -3.97
N PRO A 85 -36.17 3.33 -4.88
CA PRO A 85 -35.37 4.46 -5.33
C PRO A 85 -34.86 5.37 -4.20
N SER A 86 -35.59 5.47 -3.09
CA SER A 86 -35.20 6.25 -1.91
C SER A 86 -33.99 5.67 -1.16
N ALA A 87 -33.66 4.40 -1.35
CA ALA A 87 -32.55 3.72 -0.69
C ALA A 87 -31.25 3.73 -1.51
N VAL A 88 -31.27 4.23 -2.76
CA VAL A 88 -30.10 4.28 -3.65
C VAL A 88 -28.93 5.03 -2.98
N LEU A 89 -27.74 4.45 -3.07
CA LEU A 89 -26.53 5.08 -2.53
C LEU A 89 -26.10 6.23 -3.44
N SER A 90 -25.85 7.38 -2.83
CA SER A 90 -25.34 8.55 -3.54
C SER A 90 -23.86 8.37 -3.91
N THR A 91 -23.39 9.21 -4.84
CA THR A 91 -21.97 9.28 -5.18
C THR A 91 -21.09 9.51 -3.97
N ALA A 92 -21.47 10.43 -3.10
CA ALA A 92 -20.72 10.72 -1.89
C ALA A 92 -20.64 9.50 -0.97
N GLU A 93 -21.72 8.75 -0.82
CA GLU A 93 -21.78 7.58 0.05
C GLU A 93 -20.92 6.44 -0.44
N LEU A 94 -20.91 6.19 -1.74
CA LEU A 94 -20.03 5.22 -2.37
C LEU A 94 -18.55 5.63 -2.19
N LEU A 95 -18.23 6.91 -2.35
CA LEU A 95 -16.87 7.41 -2.12
C LEU A 95 -16.46 7.37 -0.65
N VAL A 96 -17.40 7.55 0.29
CA VAL A 96 -17.16 7.35 1.73
C VAL A 96 -16.80 5.89 2.02
N VAL A 97 -17.53 4.92 1.45
CA VAL A 97 -17.21 3.49 1.59
C VAL A 97 -15.80 3.19 1.06
N VAL A 98 -15.44 3.72 -0.11
CA VAL A 98 -14.09 3.56 -0.68
C VAL A 98 -13.02 4.21 0.20
N ALA A 99 -13.26 5.42 0.71
CA ALA A 99 -12.33 6.12 1.58
C ALA A 99 -12.05 5.33 2.87
N ILE A 100 -13.08 4.81 3.52
CA ILE A 100 -12.95 3.97 4.71
C ILE A 100 -12.23 2.66 4.36
N GLY A 101 -12.60 2.04 3.25
CA GLY A 101 -12.03 0.80 2.76
C GLY A 101 -10.54 0.89 2.42
N MET A 102 -10.10 1.95 1.74
CA MET A 102 -8.70 2.14 1.31
C MET A 102 -7.70 2.14 2.46
N VAL A 103 -8.16 2.46 3.67
CA VAL A 103 -7.32 2.47 4.87
C VAL A 103 -7.60 1.24 5.74
N GLY A 104 -8.87 0.90 5.97
CA GLY A 104 -9.26 -0.20 6.86
C GLY A 104 -9.00 -1.60 6.29
N CYS A 105 -8.96 -1.77 4.97
CA CYS A 105 -8.71 -3.06 4.32
C CYS A 105 -7.22 -3.38 4.17
N VAL A 106 -6.32 -2.48 4.56
CA VAL A 106 -4.87 -2.72 4.62
C VAL A 106 -4.50 -3.64 5.78
N VAL A 107 -5.39 -3.80 6.77
CA VAL A 107 -5.06 -4.41 8.08
C VAL A 107 -4.84 -5.94 8.09
N PRO A 108 -5.58 -6.80 7.36
CA PRO A 108 -5.57 -8.24 7.60
C PRO A 108 -4.31 -8.94 7.06
N THR A 109 -3.88 -10.04 7.69
CA THR A 109 -2.81 -10.95 7.20
C THR A 109 -1.55 -10.24 6.67
N SER A 110 -1.36 -10.21 5.35
CA SER A 110 -0.30 -9.52 4.59
C SER A 110 -0.26 -7.98 4.78
N GLY A 111 -1.22 -7.47 5.54
CA GLY A 111 -1.31 -6.16 6.15
C GLY A 111 -0.44 -6.02 7.39
N ILE A 112 -1.03 -5.57 8.50
CA ILE A 112 -0.31 -5.43 9.78
C ILE A 112 -0.51 -6.65 10.70
N VAL A 113 -1.72 -7.22 10.75
CA VAL A 113 -2.07 -8.21 11.77
C VAL A 113 -1.29 -9.51 11.59
N GLY A 114 -1.04 -9.95 10.37
CA GLY A 114 -0.31 -11.20 10.15
C GLY A 114 1.15 -11.11 10.57
N PHE A 115 1.84 -10.02 10.20
CA PHE A 115 3.21 -9.78 10.67
C PHE A 115 3.25 -9.54 12.17
N MET A 116 2.36 -8.71 12.71
CA MET A 116 2.33 -8.41 14.14
C MET A 116 2.10 -9.67 14.98
N ILE A 117 1.05 -10.44 14.71
CA ILE A 117 0.77 -11.68 15.45
C ILE A 117 1.90 -12.69 15.24
N GLY A 118 2.41 -12.85 14.01
CA GLY A 118 3.53 -13.75 13.71
C GLY A 118 4.80 -13.38 14.48
N VAL A 119 5.20 -12.10 14.47
CA VAL A 119 6.42 -11.62 15.12
C VAL A 119 6.32 -11.72 16.64
N ILE A 120 5.21 -11.30 17.25
CA ILE A 120 5.11 -11.27 18.73
C ILE A 120 4.96 -12.67 19.34
N SER A 121 4.46 -13.65 18.60
CA SER A 121 4.28 -15.02 19.08
C SER A 121 5.49 -15.93 18.83
N THR A 122 6.32 -15.60 17.85
CA THR A 122 7.48 -16.40 17.43
C THR A 122 8.57 -16.62 18.48
N PRO A 123 9.06 -15.59 19.22
CA PRO A 123 10.31 -15.74 19.99
C PRO A 123 10.20 -16.70 21.16
N ILE A 124 8.99 -16.98 21.67
CA ILE A 124 8.77 -17.88 22.80
C ILE A 124 8.37 -19.29 22.31
N TYR A 125 7.48 -19.40 21.32
CA TYR A 125 7.03 -20.71 20.84
C TYR A 125 8.12 -21.48 20.09
N PHE A 126 8.90 -20.79 19.24
CA PHE A 126 9.92 -21.43 18.41
C PHE A 126 11.32 -21.41 19.02
N ALA A 127 11.47 -21.03 20.28
CA ALA A 127 12.75 -21.11 20.97
C ALA A 127 13.15 -22.57 21.18
N THR A 128 14.34 -22.95 20.71
CA THR A 128 14.93 -24.27 20.94
C THR A 128 16.35 -24.12 21.51
N PRO A 129 16.91 -25.16 22.14
CA PRO A 129 18.30 -25.12 22.58
C PRO A 129 19.28 -24.83 21.42
N GLU A 130 18.99 -25.32 20.21
CA GLU A 130 19.86 -25.20 19.03
C GLU A 130 19.91 -23.77 18.48
N ASN A 131 18.77 -23.06 18.48
CA ASN A 131 18.75 -21.66 18.02
C ASN A 131 19.18 -20.67 19.10
N GLY A 132 19.14 -21.06 20.38
CA GLY A 132 19.57 -20.24 21.52
C GLY A 132 18.67 -19.03 21.80
N TRP A 133 17.47 -18.94 21.21
CA TRP A 133 16.62 -17.74 21.34
C TRP A 133 16.22 -17.43 22.78
N ALA A 134 16.07 -18.46 23.62
CA ALA A 134 15.78 -18.28 25.03
C ALA A 134 16.89 -17.52 25.77
N GLU A 135 18.14 -17.68 25.37
CA GLU A 135 19.28 -16.99 25.98
C GLU A 135 19.39 -15.54 25.49
N PHE A 136 19.26 -15.32 24.17
CA PHE A 136 19.52 -14.02 23.56
C PHE A 136 18.32 -13.06 23.58
N TYR A 137 17.09 -13.58 23.47
CA TYR A 137 15.87 -12.78 23.35
C TYR A 137 15.06 -12.73 24.64
N HIS A 138 14.76 -13.85 25.31
CA HIS A 138 13.82 -13.88 26.44
C HIS A 138 14.16 -12.92 27.60
N PRO A 139 15.43 -12.69 27.99
CA PRO A 139 15.77 -11.72 29.03
C PRO A 139 15.38 -10.28 28.72
N GLN A 140 15.08 -9.98 27.45
CA GLN A 140 14.77 -8.65 26.94
C GLN A 140 13.28 -8.51 26.58
N LEU A 141 12.48 -9.56 26.73
CA LEU A 141 11.06 -9.58 26.37
C LEU A 141 10.16 -9.36 27.60
N ASP A 142 9.27 -8.38 27.50
CA ASP A 142 8.27 -8.11 28.52
C ASP A 142 6.88 -8.61 28.08
N SER A 143 6.02 -8.96 29.05
CA SER A 143 4.63 -9.42 28.79
C SER A 143 3.73 -8.37 28.14
N TRP A 144 4.08 -7.09 28.25
CA TRP A 144 3.31 -6.01 27.62
C TRP A 144 3.60 -5.88 26.12
N ILE A 145 4.69 -6.46 25.59
CA ILE A 145 5.05 -6.39 24.16
C ILE A 145 4.84 -7.72 23.43
N VAL A 146 5.04 -8.85 24.11
CA VAL A 146 4.81 -10.19 23.58
C VAL A 146 3.99 -11.04 24.55
N PRO A 147 3.11 -11.94 24.07
CA PRO A 147 2.43 -12.91 24.93
C PRO A 147 3.46 -13.88 25.52
N THR A 148 3.63 -13.88 26.85
CA THR A 148 4.63 -14.72 27.54
C THR A 148 4.11 -16.07 28.03
N ASN A 149 2.79 -16.28 27.99
CA ASN A 149 2.19 -17.54 28.41
C ASN A 149 2.46 -18.63 27.37
N ARG A 150 3.34 -19.58 27.70
CA ARG A 150 3.73 -20.68 26.81
C ARG A 150 2.56 -21.55 26.38
N GLU A 151 1.61 -21.80 27.27
CA GLU A 151 0.43 -22.60 26.95
C GLU A 151 -0.46 -21.87 25.94
N ALA A 152 -0.65 -20.56 26.09
CA ALA A 152 -1.41 -19.75 25.14
C ALA A 152 -0.78 -19.73 23.74
N LEU A 153 0.55 -19.71 23.66
CA LEU A 153 1.27 -19.83 22.40
C LEU A 153 1.20 -21.24 21.81
N ARG A 154 1.32 -22.26 22.67
CA ARG A 154 1.23 -23.66 22.27
C ARG A 154 -0.10 -23.95 21.60
N VAL A 155 -1.21 -23.62 22.27
CA VAL A 155 -2.56 -23.86 21.70
C VAL A 155 -2.87 -22.97 20.51
N PHE A 156 -2.21 -21.81 20.37
CA PHE A 156 -2.34 -20.99 19.17
C PHE A 156 -1.68 -21.64 17.95
N TYR A 157 -0.50 -22.25 18.10
CA TYR A 157 0.20 -22.89 16.99
C TYR A 157 -0.25 -24.34 16.74
N GLU A 158 -0.54 -25.10 17.78
CA GLU A 158 -0.90 -26.53 17.71
C GLU A 158 -2.41 -26.78 17.63
N GLY A 159 -3.23 -25.77 17.94
CA GLY A 159 -4.67 -25.89 18.07
C GLY A 159 -5.13 -26.23 19.49
N LEU A 160 -6.40 -25.94 19.78
CA LEU A 160 -7.04 -26.24 21.05
C LEU A 160 -7.48 -27.71 21.10
N PRO A 161 -7.32 -28.39 22.24
CA PRO A 161 -7.99 -29.66 22.49
C PRO A 161 -9.52 -29.50 22.37
N PRO A 162 -10.25 -30.53 21.88
CA PRO A 162 -11.70 -30.49 21.79
C PRO A 162 -12.35 -30.14 23.14
N GLY A 163 -13.21 -29.12 23.16
CA GLY A 163 -13.93 -28.68 24.36
C GLY A 163 -13.14 -27.79 25.33
N ALA A 164 -11.89 -27.44 25.04
CA ALA A 164 -11.11 -26.48 25.82
C ALA A 164 -11.39 -25.03 25.41
N ASP A 165 -11.40 -24.12 26.38
CA ASP A 165 -11.50 -22.68 26.11
C ASP A 165 -10.13 -22.07 25.80
N GLY A 166 -10.09 -21.23 24.76
CA GLY A 166 -8.89 -20.50 24.38
C GLY A 166 -8.41 -19.52 25.46
N PRO A 167 -7.10 -19.43 25.76
CA PRO A 167 -6.56 -18.52 26.76
C PRO A 167 -6.47 -17.07 26.27
N TRP A 168 -7.60 -16.48 25.84
CA TRP A 168 -7.71 -15.14 25.26
C TRP A 168 -7.10 -14.04 26.12
N ARG A 169 -7.20 -14.17 27.45
CA ARG A 169 -6.66 -13.19 28.41
C ARG A 169 -5.15 -13.01 28.31
N ALA A 170 -4.43 -14.05 27.87
CA ALA A 170 -2.97 -13.99 27.72
C ALA A 170 -2.51 -13.03 26.62
N TRP A 171 -3.37 -12.74 25.63
CA TRP A 171 -3.04 -11.88 24.49
C TRP A 171 -3.36 -10.40 24.75
N ILE A 172 -4.32 -10.11 25.64
CA ILE A 172 -4.88 -8.76 25.83
C ILE A 172 -3.80 -7.70 26.14
N PRO A 173 -2.84 -7.92 27.08
CA PRO A 173 -1.86 -6.90 27.41
C PRO A 173 -1.03 -6.48 26.20
N SER A 174 -0.48 -7.46 25.47
CA SER A 174 0.35 -7.20 24.28
C SER A 174 -0.45 -6.54 23.18
N LEU A 175 -1.65 -7.06 22.87
CA LEU A 175 -2.51 -6.52 21.82
C LEU A 175 -2.97 -5.09 22.10
N ALA A 176 -3.26 -4.75 23.36
CA ALA A 176 -3.67 -3.40 23.73
C ALA A 176 -2.54 -2.38 23.49
N TRP A 177 -1.31 -2.68 23.90
CA TRP A 177 -0.16 -1.80 23.68
C TRP A 177 0.24 -1.68 22.21
N TRP A 178 0.13 -2.76 21.44
CA TRP A 178 0.30 -2.70 19.99
C TRP A 178 -0.81 -1.88 19.33
N ALA A 179 -2.08 -2.04 19.73
CA ALA A 179 -3.18 -1.21 19.24
C ALA A 179 -2.95 0.28 19.51
N CYS A 180 -2.39 0.65 20.67
CA CYS A 180 -1.99 2.03 20.96
C CYS A 180 -0.89 2.52 20.00
N LEU A 181 0.13 1.71 19.72
CA LEU A 181 1.18 2.06 18.77
C LEU A 181 0.63 2.23 17.34
N VAL A 182 -0.21 1.30 16.89
CA VAL A 182 -0.89 1.37 15.58
C VAL A 182 -1.75 2.63 15.48
N GLY A 183 -2.50 2.96 16.55
CA GLY A 183 -3.26 4.20 16.65
C GLY A 183 -2.39 5.46 16.57
N ALA A 184 -1.22 5.45 17.20
CA ALA A 184 -0.25 6.55 17.11
C ALA A 184 0.32 6.69 15.69
N ILE A 185 0.68 5.59 15.03
CA ILE A 185 1.19 5.60 13.65
C ILE A 185 0.10 6.08 12.67
N PHE A 186 -1.13 5.62 12.84
CA PHE A 186 -2.28 6.12 12.08
C PHE A 186 -2.47 7.63 12.29
N THR A 187 -2.43 8.10 13.54
CA THR A 187 -2.62 9.52 13.87
C THR A 187 -1.49 10.39 13.32
N ALA A 188 -0.24 9.93 13.38
CA ALA A 188 0.91 10.60 12.76
C ALA A 188 0.75 10.67 11.24
N SER A 189 0.35 9.55 10.60
CA SER A 189 0.13 9.48 9.16
C SER A 189 -1.01 10.41 8.71
N ALA A 190 -2.12 10.41 9.45
CA ALA A 190 -3.27 11.27 9.21
C ALA A 190 -2.88 12.74 9.34
N SER A 191 -2.19 13.10 10.43
CA SER A 191 -1.74 14.48 10.66
C SER A 191 -0.79 14.98 9.57
N ALA A 192 0.15 14.13 9.12
CA ALA A 192 1.04 14.44 8.01
C ALA A 192 0.28 14.67 6.70
N MET A 193 -0.70 13.82 6.37
CA MET A 193 -1.53 13.97 5.17
C MET A 193 -2.43 15.21 5.21
N VAL A 194 -2.91 15.61 6.39
CA VAL A 194 -3.62 16.89 6.56
C VAL A 194 -2.70 18.07 6.30
N ILE A 195 -1.50 18.08 6.89
CA ILE A 195 -0.53 19.18 6.71
C ILE A 195 -0.10 19.31 5.24
N LEU A 196 0.12 18.18 4.57
CA LEU A 196 0.61 18.12 3.19
C LEU A 196 -0.50 18.15 2.13
N ARG A 197 -1.78 18.20 2.52
CA ARG A 197 -2.91 18.28 1.59
C ARG A 197 -2.74 19.42 0.59
N LYS A 198 -2.67 20.68 1.06
CA LYS A 198 -2.64 21.85 0.16
C LYS A 198 -1.46 21.82 -0.81
N PRO A 199 -0.21 21.56 -0.35
CA PRO A 199 0.91 21.39 -1.26
C PRO A 199 0.62 20.36 -2.37
N TRP A 200 0.10 19.18 -2.03
CA TRP A 200 -0.05 18.09 -2.99
C TRP A 200 -1.29 18.24 -3.90
N VAL A 201 -2.41 18.66 -3.32
CA VAL A 201 -3.70 18.71 -4.00
C VAL A 201 -3.91 20.04 -4.73
N ASP A 202 -3.61 21.16 -4.07
CA ASP A 202 -3.97 22.48 -4.57
C ASP A 202 -2.81 23.15 -5.34
N HIS A 203 -1.58 23.07 -4.80
CA HIS A 203 -0.40 23.70 -5.43
C HIS A 203 0.21 22.82 -6.53
N GLU A 204 0.51 21.57 -6.22
CA GLU A 204 1.16 20.63 -7.15
C GLU A 204 0.17 19.89 -8.06
N LYS A 205 -1.12 19.87 -7.70
CA LYS A 205 -2.21 19.21 -8.45
C LYS A 205 -1.86 17.79 -8.88
N LEU A 206 -1.46 16.97 -7.90
CA LEU A 206 -1.21 15.55 -8.13
C LEU A 206 -2.40 14.85 -8.82
N ALA A 207 -2.08 13.85 -9.64
CA ALA A 207 -3.06 13.18 -10.50
C ALA A 207 -3.99 12.21 -9.75
N TYR A 208 -3.50 11.55 -8.68
CA TYR A 208 -4.21 10.52 -7.93
C TYR A 208 -4.92 9.44 -8.78
N PRO A 209 -4.20 8.69 -9.64
CA PRO A 209 -4.84 7.75 -10.57
C PRO A 209 -5.67 6.64 -9.89
N LEU A 210 -5.28 6.20 -8.70
CA LEU A 210 -6.06 5.20 -7.94
C LEU A 210 -7.43 5.73 -7.48
N VAL A 211 -7.56 7.04 -7.27
CA VAL A 211 -8.84 7.71 -6.94
C VAL A 211 -9.67 7.95 -8.20
N ALA A 212 -9.02 8.12 -9.36
CA ALA A 212 -9.70 8.35 -10.62
C ALA A 212 -10.57 7.15 -11.05
N VAL A 213 -10.18 5.92 -10.71
CA VAL A 213 -10.94 4.70 -11.03
C VAL A 213 -12.32 4.66 -10.34
N PRO A 214 -12.43 4.70 -9.00
CA PRO A 214 -13.74 4.69 -8.34
C PRO A 214 -14.56 5.95 -8.69
N LEU A 215 -13.92 7.10 -8.89
CA LEU A 215 -14.61 8.31 -9.33
C LEU A 215 -15.24 8.13 -10.72
N ALA A 216 -14.48 7.61 -11.67
CA ALA A 216 -14.97 7.29 -13.02
C ALA A 216 -16.16 6.33 -13.00
N MET A 217 -16.12 5.28 -12.18
CA MET A 217 -17.22 4.31 -12.07
C MET A 217 -18.50 4.94 -11.51
N VAL A 218 -18.38 5.92 -10.61
CA VAL A 218 -19.52 6.55 -9.94
C VAL A 218 -20.10 7.73 -10.72
N GLU A 219 -19.27 8.54 -11.36
CA GLU A 219 -19.73 9.62 -12.26
C GLU A 219 -20.57 9.04 -13.40
N GLU A 220 -20.09 7.96 -14.01
CA GLU A 220 -20.80 7.26 -15.07
C GLU A 220 -22.08 6.54 -14.59
N ALA A 221 -22.25 6.37 -13.27
CA ALA A 221 -23.48 5.86 -12.67
C ALA A 221 -24.52 6.97 -12.33
N ARG A 222 -24.11 8.25 -12.30
CA ARG A 222 -25.01 9.41 -12.08
C ARG A 222 -25.79 9.80 -13.32
N ASP A 223 -25.12 9.81 -14.48
CA ASP A 223 -25.71 10.29 -15.75
C ASP A 223 -26.74 9.31 -16.38
N SER A 224 -27.05 8.20 -15.71
CA SER A 224 -27.99 7.21 -16.22
C SER A 224 -29.43 7.44 -15.73
N SER A 225 -30.32 7.88 -16.63
CA SER A 225 -31.77 7.70 -16.50
C SER A 225 -32.22 6.23 -16.50
N LEU A 226 -31.30 5.33 -16.88
CA LEU A 226 -31.44 3.87 -16.90
C LEU A 226 -30.79 3.24 -15.67
N SER A 227 -31.21 2.00 -15.34
CA SER A 227 -30.77 1.29 -14.12
C SER A 227 -29.26 1.04 -14.05
N PHE A 228 -28.55 0.85 -15.18
CA PHE A 228 -27.13 0.49 -15.20
C PHE A 228 -26.15 1.65 -15.52
N PRO A 229 -24.91 1.61 -14.98
CA PRO A 229 -23.86 2.60 -15.25
C PRO A 229 -23.51 2.76 -16.75
N ALA A 230 -22.96 3.91 -17.14
CA ALA A 230 -22.61 4.17 -18.55
C ALA A 230 -21.43 3.30 -19.05
N PHE A 231 -20.40 3.06 -18.24
CA PHE A 231 -19.23 2.25 -18.66
C PHE A 231 -19.60 0.83 -19.07
N THR A 232 -20.64 0.24 -18.45
CA THR A 232 -21.09 -1.13 -18.75
C THR A 232 -21.93 -1.24 -20.03
N ARG A 233 -22.14 -0.14 -20.76
CA ARG A 233 -22.95 -0.14 -22.00
C ARG A 233 -22.13 -0.44 -23.25
N SER A 234 -20.81 -0.31 -23.16
CA SER A 234 -19.93 -0.52 -24.30
C SER A 234 -19.71 -2.01 -24.55
N LEU A 235 -19.81 -2.45 -25.81
CA LEU A 235 -19.40 -3.80 -26.20
C LEU A 235 -17.91 -4.03 -25.89
N LEU A 236 -17.09 -3.00 -25.99
CA LEU A 236 -15.66 -3.06 -25.67
C LEU A 236 -15.42 -3.39 -24.19
N PHE A 237 -16.27 -2.89 -23.30
CA PHE A 237 -16.21 -3.22 -21.87
C PHE A 237 -16.48 -4.71 -21.66
N TRP A 238 -17.59 -5.23 -22.19
CA TRP A 238 -17.96 -6.63 -22.01
C TRP A 238 -16.99 -7.58 -22.70
N ALA A 239 -16.49 -7.26 -23.89
CA ALA A 239 -15.48 -8.05 -24.57
C ALA A 239 -14.22 -8.20 -23.70
N ALA A 240 -13.73 -7.11 -23.11
CA ALA A 240 -12.55 -7.13 -22.25
C ALA A 240 -12.81 -7.81 -20.90
N ALA A 241 -13.98 -7.56 -20.30
CA ALA A 241 -14.38 -8.18 -19.04
C ALA A 241 -14.52 -9.70 -19.19
N MET A 242 -15.20 -10.16 -20.23
CA MET A 242 -15.34 -11.58 -20.53
C MET A 242 -14.00 -12.22 -20.86
N PHE A 243 -13.13 -11.54 -21.62
CA PHE A 243 -11.79 -12.06 -21.90
C PHE A 243 -10.97 -12.30 -20.63
N ALA A 244 -10.89 -11.31 -19.74
CA ALA A 244 -10.16 -11.45 -18.48
C ALA A 244 -10.82 -12.48 -17.53
N PHE A 245 -12.15 -12.48 -17.44
CA PHE A 245 -12.90 -13.39 -16.58
C PHE A 245 -12.77 -14.85 -17.04
N LEU A 246 -13.03 -15.12 -18.32
CA LEU A 246 -13.01 -16.48 -18.87
C LEU A 246 -11.61 -17.11 -18.81
N LEU A 247 -10.54 -16.31 -18.83
CA LEU A 247 -9.19 -16.80 -18.66
C LEU A 247 -8.99 -17.43 -17.27
N LEU A 248 -9.48 -16.79 -16.21
CA LEU A 248 -9.41 -17.33 -14.84
C LEU A 248 -10.41 -18.49 -14.65
N VAL A 249 -11.59 -18.43 -15.26
CA VAL A 249 -12.54 -19.56 -15.26
C VAL A 249 -11.93 -20.78 -15.94
N TRP A 250 -11.31 -20.63 -17.11
CA TRP A 250 -10.63 -21.72 -17.80
C TRP A 250 -9.53 -22.35 -16.94
N ASN A 251 -8.72 -21.52 -16.27
CA ASN A 251 -7.72 -22.04 -15.35
C ASN A 251 -8.36 -22.80 -14.18
N SER A 252 -9.44 -22.28 -13.59
CA SER A 252 -10.16 -23.00 -12.52
C SER A 252 -10.75 -24.35 -12.97
N LEU A 253 -11.20 -24.44 -14.23
CA LEU A 253 -11.67 -25.70 -14.82
C LEU A 253 -10.53 -26.70 -15.00
N SER A 254 -9.32 -26.25 -15.33
CA SER A 254 -8.14 -27.12 -15.44
C SER A 254 -7.72 -27.74 -14.10
N TRP A 255 -8.05 -27.10 -12.97
CA TRP A 255 -7.81 -27.68 -11.64
C TRP A 255 -8.78 -28.83 -11.33
N LEU A 256 -10.04 -28.69 -11.77
CA LEU A 256 -11.06 -29.73 -11.62
C LEU A 256 -10.86 -30.89 -12.61
N TYR A 257 -10.40 -30.58 -13.83
CA TYR A 257 -10.17 -31.54 -14.90
C TYR A 257 -8.73 -31.41 -15.43
N PRO A 258 -7.76 -32.15 -14.84
CA PRO A 258 -6.34 -32.05 -15.22
C PRO A 258 -6.02 -32.41 -16.69
N VAL A 259 -6.98 -32.96 -17.44
CA VAL A 259 -6.84 -33.21 -18.88
C VAL A 259 -6.88 -31.93 -19.71
N LEU A 260 -7.45 -30.85 -19.16
CA LEU A 260 -7.51 -29.54 -19.82
C LEU A 260 -6.17 -28.81 -19.62
N PRO A 261 -5.59 -28.22 -20.69
CA PRO A 261 -4.36 -27.46 -20.56
C PRO A 261 -4.61 -26.19 -19.74
N SER A 262 -3.79 -25.98 -18.71
CA SER A 262 -3.82 -24.75 -17.92
C SER A 262 -3.14 -23.60 -18.66
N VAL A 263 -3.64 -22.39 -18.42
CA VAL A 263 -3.05 -21.14 -18.92
C VAL A 263 -2.31 -20.52 -17.73
N SER A 264 -0.98 -20.58 -17.75
CA SER A 264 -0.10 -20.33 -16.58
C SER A 264 -0.15 -18.89 -16.04
N LEU A 265 -1.21 -18.49 -15.31
CA LEU A 265 -1.44 -17.14 -14.72
C LEU A 265 -0.17 -16.40 -14.27
N TYR A 266 0.71 -17.07 -13.53
CA TYR A 266 1.97 -16.49 -13.05
C TYR A 266 3.08 -17.56 -12.96
N PRO A 267 4.27 -17.37 -13.55
CA PRO A 267 4.64 -16.44 -14.63
C PRO A 267 4.38 -17.05 -16.02
N HIS A 268 3.43 -16.50 -16.78
CA HIS A 268 3.03 -16.98 -18.12
C HIS A 268 4.15 -17.02 -19.17
N GLY A 269 5.04 -16.03 -19.19
CA GLY A 269 6.10 -15.90 -20.19
C GLY A 269 7.46 -16.41 -19.71
N GLY A 270 7.52 -17.05 -18.55
CA GLY A 270 8.75 -17.53 -17.93
C GLY A 270 9.65 -16.42 -17.37
N TYR A 271 10.86 -16.82 -16.99
CA TYR A 271 11.89 -15.96 -16.45
C TYR A 271 12.94 -15.69 -17.53
N PHE A 272 13.05 -14.44 -17.96
CA PHE A 272 13.91 -14.01 -19.06
C PHE A 272 15.11 -13.22 -18.55
N ARG A 273 16.31 -13.50 -19.06
CA ARG A 273 17.51 -12.68 -18.85
C ARG A 273 18.01 -12.16 -20.19
N PHE A 274 18.24 -10.86 -20.31
CA PHE A 274 18.78 -10.27 -21.56
C PHE A 274 20.18 -10.77 -21.88
N THR A 275 21.00 -11.01 -20.85
CA THR A 275 22.36 -11.53 -20.97
C THR A 275 22.63 -12.53 -19.84
N ARG A 276 23.74 -13.27 -19.92
CA ARG A 276 24.17 -14.19 -18.85
C ARG A 276 24.28 -13.52 -17.47
N TYR A 277 24.61 -12.23 -17.44
CA TYR A 277 24.92 -11.48 -16.21
C TYR A 277 23.78 -10.54 -15.78
N SER A 278 22.80 -10.25 -16.64
CA SER A 278 21.72 -9.33 -16.29
C SER A 278 20.75 -9.96 -15.28
N PRO A 279 20.20 -9.17 -14.33
CA PRO A 279 19.01 -9.56 -13.57
C PRO A 279 17.89 -10.03 -14.50
N GLY A 280 17.10 -10.99 -14.05
CA GLY A 280 16.00 -11.51 -14.84
C GLY A 280 14.71 -10.71 -14.68
N ILE A 281 13.80 -10.87 -15.65
CA ILE A 281 12.46 -10.31 -15.67
C ILE A 281 11.47 -11.47 -15.70
N TYR A 282 10.39 -11.36 -14.94
CA TYR A 282 9.22 -12.23 -15.12
C TYR A 282 8.32 -11.65 -16.21
N VAL A 283 8.19 -12.37 -17.33
CA VAL A 283 7.36 -11.90 -18.43
C VAL A 283 5.89 -12.17 -18.09
N GLN A 284 5.19 -11.15 -17.56
CA GLN A 284 3.80 -11.24 -17.11
C GLN A 284 2.85 -10.33 -17.91
N PRO A 285 2.59 -10.64 -19.19
CA PRO A 285 1.80 -9.78 -20.07
C PRO A 285 0.30 -9.75 -19.75
N LEU A 286 -0.20 -10.64 -18.88
CA LEU A 286 -1.62 -10.81 -18.56
C LEU A 286 -2.00 -10.27 -17.18
N GLN A 287 -1.18 -9.39 -16.60
CA GLN A 287 -1.45 -8.72 -15.34
C GLN A 287 -2.48 -7.58 -15.52
N PHE A 288 -3.74 -7.94 -15.79
CA PHE A 288 -4.81 -7.00 -16.17
C PHE A 288 -5.11 -5.94 -15.11
N PHE A 289 -4.91 -6.29 -13.83
CA PHE A 289 -5.09 -5.36 -12.72
C PHE A 289 -4.16 -4.15 -12.81
N THR A 290 -2.85 -4.40 -12.94
CA THR A 290 -1.84 -3.35 -13.12
C THR A 290 -2.09 -2.57 -14.39
N MET A 291 -2.44 -3.25 -15.49
CA MET A 291 -2.70 -2.56 -16.76
C MET A 291 -3.84 -1.55 -16.68
N ALA A 292 -4.95 -1.92 -16.01
CA ALA A 292 -6.11 -1.06 -15.92
C ALA A 292 -5.84 0.23 -15.15
N PHE A 293 -5.14 0.16 -14.02
CA PHE A 293 -4.79 1.37 -13.26
C PHE A 293 -3.66 2.16 -13.92
N ALA A 294 -2.67 1.50 -14.52
CA ALA A 294 -1.62 2.15 -15.30
C ALA A 294 -2.22 3.00 -16.43
N TYR A 295 -3.37 2.62 -16.99
CA TYR A 295 -4.04 3.41 -18.03
C TYR A 295 -4.43 4.81 -17.54
N PHE A 296 -4.76 4.98 -16.26
CA PHE A 296 -5.10 6.27 -15.66
C PHE A 296 -3.87 7.08 -15.22
N ALA A 297 -2.68 6.47 -15.13
CA ALA A 297 -1.46 7.14 -14.74
C ALA A 297 -0.85 8.04 -15.83
N ASN A 298 0.01 8.99 -15.47
CA ASN A 298 0.66 9.86 -16.44
C ASN A 298 1.64 9.07 -17.34
N THR A 299 1.54 9.27 -18.66
CA THR A 299 2.38 8.59 -19.66
C THR A 299 3.88 8.79 -19.42
N GLN A 300 4.32 9.96 -18.97
CA GLN A 300 5.73 10.21 -18.62
C GLN A 300 6.19 9.36 -17.43
N VAL A 301 5.31 9.14 -16.45
CA VAL A 301 5.63 8.32 -15.28
C VAL A 301 5.72 6.85 -15.69
N LEU A 302 4.77 6.35 -16.50
CA LEU A 302 4.84 4.99 -17.03
C LEU A 302 6.13 4.74 -17.81
N PHE A 303 6.52 5.67 -18.68
CA PHE A 303 7.81 5.61 -19.40
C PHE A 303 8.98 5.50 -18.43
N SER A 304 8.97 6.31 -17.37
CA SER A 304 10.07 6.37 -16.41
C SER A 304 10.21 5.09 -15.59
N VAL A 305 9.10 4.46 -15.19
CA VAL A 305 9.12 3.16 -14.51
C VAL A 305 9.83 2.12 -15.39
N VAL A 306 9.49 2.06 -16.68
CA VAL A 306 10.14 1.13 -17.63
C VAL A 306 11.61 1.49 -17.85
N PHE A 307 11.90 2.77 -18.07
CA PHE A 307 13.26 3.25 -18.33
C PHE A 307 14.21 2.93 -17.16
N PHE A 308 13.83 3.26 -15.93
CA PHE A 308 14.67 3.01 -14.76
C PHE A 308 14.78 1.52 -14.43
N TYR A 309 13.75 0.72 -14.72
CA TYR A 309 13.86 -0.73 -14.60
C TYR A 309 14.89 -1.30 -15.60
N ILE A 310 14.86 -0.87 -16.86
CA ILE A 310 15.87 -1.29 -17.85
C ILE A 310 17.26 -0.83 -17.41
N LEU A 311 17.39 0.40 -16.89
CA LEU A 311 18.65 0.91 -16.35
C LEU A 311 19.17 0.04 -15.21
N HIS A 312 18.30 -0.36 -14.27
CA HIS A 312 18.62 -1.29 -13.19
C HIS A 312 19.13 -2.64 -13.73
N VAL A 313 18.49 -3.19 -14.76
CA VAL A 313 18.94 -4.44 -15.40
C VAL A 313 20.32 -4.28 -16.06
N VAL A 314 20.58 -3.15 -16.70
CA VAL A 314 21.89 -2.85 -17.33
C VAL A 314 22.97 -2.69 -16.26
N GLU A 315 22.71 -1.90 -15.22
CA GLU A 315 23.63 -1.68 -14.10
C GLU A 315 23.96 -2.99 -13.37
N GLY A 316 22.94 -3.78 -13.01
CA GLY A 316 23.13 -5.09 -12.40
C GLY A 316 23.91 -6.05 -13.31
N GLY A 317 23.66 -5.99 -14.62
CA GLY A 317 24.42 -6.77 -15.60
C GLY A 317 25.90 -6.40 -15.66
N ILE A 318 26.23 -5.10 -15.54
CA ILE A 318 27.60 -4.62 -15.49
C ILE A 318 28.28 -5.06 -14.20
N PHE A 319 27.65 -4.86 -13.03
CA PHE A 319 28.22 -5.27 -11.75
C PHE A 319 28.46 -6.79 -11.67
N ASN A 320 27.48 -7.59 -12.09
CA ASN A 320 27.63 -9.05 -12.14
C ASN A 320 28.75 -9.49 -13.10
N ARG A 321 28.95 -8.78 -14.21
CA ARG A 321 30.05 -9.07 -15.16
C ARG A 321 31.42 -8.69 -14.61
N LEU A 322 31.50 -7.61 -13.84
CA LEU A 322 32.74 -7.14 -13.21
C LEU A 322 33.06 -7.90 -11.91
N GLY A 323 32.12 -8.70 -11.39
CA GLY A 323 32.25 -9.35 -10.08
C GLY A 323 32.15 -8.37 -8.91
N TYR A 324 31.58 -7.18 -9.13
CA TYR A 324 31.37 -6.19 -8.08
C TYR A 324 30.08 -6.52 -7.32
N GLN A 325 30.22 -6.90 -6.05
CA GLN A 325 29.10 -7.17 -5.14
C GLN A 325 29.44 -6.60 -3.76
N ILE A 326 28.47 -5.93 -3.13
CA ILE A 326 28.53 -5.59 -1.71
C ILE A 326 27.89 -6.72 -0.91
N GLU A 327 28.20 -6.81 0.38
CA GLU A 327 27.67 -7.86 1.25
C GLU A 327 26.14 -7.88 1.18
N ALA A 328 25.57 -9.07 0.98
CA ALA A 328 24.12 -9.26 0.85
C ALA A 328 23.38 -8.74 2.10
N SER A 329 22.16 -8.26 1.91
CA SER A 329 21.30 -7.94 3.05
C SER A 329 20.94 -9.23 3.79
N THR A 330 21.08 -9.24 5.11
CA THR A 330 20.52 -10.30 5.97
C THR A 330 19.04 -10.04 6.30
N ASP A 331 18.51 -8.85 5.96
CA ASP A 331 17.09 -8.51 6.10
C ASP A 331 16.29 -9.00 4.90
N SER A 332 15.30 -9.86 5.16
CA SER A 332 14.40 -10.48 4.17
C SER A 332 13.41 -9.53 3.50
N PHE A 333 13.32 -8.26 3.95
CA PHE A 333 12.42 -7.26 3.38
C PHE A 333 13.11 -6.20 2.53
N SER A 334 14.43 -6.15 2.55
CA SER A 334 15.19 -5.27 1.67
C SER A 334 15.42 -5.95 0.32
N ALA A 335 15.27 -5.18 -0.76
CA ALA A 335 15.38 -5.68 -2.12
C ALA A 335 16.81 -6.07 -2.48
N ASP A 336 16.93 -7.00 -3.44
CA ASP A 336 18.21 -7.45 -3.99
C ASP A 336 18.40 -6.99 -5.46
N PRO A 337 19.63 -6.64 -5.88
CA PRO A 337 20.86 -6.58 -5.10
C PRO A 337 20.94 -5.31 -4.22
N PRO A 338 21.69 -5.35 -3.11
CA PRO A 338 21.75 -4.24 -2.16
C PRO A 338 22.31 -2.94 -2.77
N THR A 339 23.17 -3.01 -3.79
CA THR A 339 23.69 -1.82 -4.50
C THR A 339 22.57 -0.95 -5.06
N GLN A 340 21.64 -1.54 -5.82
CA GLN A 340 20.54 -0.81 -6.44
C GLN A 340 19.41 -0.55 -5.44
N ALA A 341 19.22 -1.43 -4.45
CA ALA A 341 18.26 -1.20 -3.39
C ALA A 341 18.58 0.07 -2.59
N TRP A 342 19.85 0.27 -2.19
CA TRP A 342 20.30 1.46 -1.49
C TRP A 342 20.26 2.71 -2.37
N GLN A 343 20.55 2.59 -3.67
CA GLN A 343 20.37 3.68 -4.63
C GLN A 343 18.90 4.11 -4.76
N CYS A 344 17.96 3.17 -4.89
CA CYS A 344 16.53 3.48 -4.93
C CYS A 344 16.05 4.12 -3.61
N PHE A 345 16.54 3.62 -2.47
CA PHE A 345 16.22 4.18 -1.16
C PHE A 345 16.78 5.60 -0.97
N GLY A 346 18.00 5.87 -1.44
CA GLY A 346 18.57 7.21 -1.47
C GLY A 346 17.79 8.18 -2.35
N ALA A 347 17.33 7.72 -3.51
CA ALA A 347 16.44 8.48 -4.37
C ALA A 347 15.09 8.79 -3.68
N LEU A 348 14.51 7.81 -2.98
CA LEU A 348 13.27 7.96 -2.20
C LEU A 348 13.46 8.96 -1.04
N ALA A 349 14.56 8.86 -0.30
CA ALA A 349 14.89 9.76 0.80
C ALA A 349 15.07 11.21 0.31
N PHE A 350 15.83 11.40 -0.77
CA PHE A 350 15.97 12.74 -1.37
C PHE A 350 14.65 13.28 -1.89
N MET A 351 13.78 12.44 -2.49
CA MET A 351 12.44 12.86 -2.88
C MET A 351 11.66 13.41 -1.69
N VAL A 352 11.65 12.71 -0.55
CA VAL A 352 10.96 13.17 0.66
C VAL A 352 11.52 14.51 1.13
N VAL A 353 12.84 14.63 1.28
CA VAL A 353 13.50 15.88 1.70
C VAL A 353 13.20 17.02 0.74
N TRP A 354 13.30 16.78 -0.57
CA TRP A 354 13.03 17.79 -1.59
C TRP A 354 11.57 18.26 -1.57
N ARG A 355 10.60 17.36 -1.40
CA ARG A 355 9.18 17.73 -1.32
C ARG A 355 8.87 18.54 -0.07
N LEU A 356 9.45 18.18 1.08
CA LEU A 356 9.34 18.99 2.30
C LEU A 356 9.99 20.37 2.12
N TRP A 357 11.13 20.45 1.43
CA TRP A 357 11.81 21.70 1.10
C TRP A 357 10.99 22.61 0.17
N VAL A 358 10.35 22.05 -0.86
CA VAL A 358 9.44 22.80 -1.75
C VAL A 358 8.25 23.34 -0.96
N ALA A 359 7.71 22.56 -0.02
CA ALA A 359 6.60 22.96 0.85
C ALA A 359 7.01 23.87 2.03
N ARG A 360 8.28 24.26 2.20
CA ARG A 360 8.80 24.93 3.41
C ARG A 360 8.05 26.18 3.85
N HIS A 361 7.57 26.99 2.91
CA HIS A 361 6.81 28.21 3.24
C HIS A 361 5.45 27.85 3.84
N HIS A 362 4.74 26.91 3.21
CA HIS A 362 3.49 26.37 3.73
C HIS A 362 3.70 25.68 5.10
N LEU A 363 4.75 24.88 5.26
CA LEU A 363 5.07 24.24 6.53
C LEU A 363 5.37 25.24 7.64
N ARG A 364 6.09 26.33 7.31
CA ARG A 364 6.33 27.45 8.23
C ARG A 364 5.01 28.10 8.63
N ASP A 365 4.12 28.39 7.68
CA ASP A 365 2.83 29.04 7.96
C ASP A 365 1.91 28.15 8.82
N VAL A 366 1.90 26.82 8.56
CA VAL A 366 1.21 25.83 9.37
C VAL A 366 1.74 25.82 10.81
N PHE A 367 3.05 25.83 10.99
CA PHE A 367 3.68 25.84 12.32
C PHE A 367 3.42 27.15 13.07
N LEU A 368 3.53 28.29 12.39
CA LEU A 368 3.22 29.60 12.98
C LEU A 368 1.73 29.70 13.35
N LYS A 369 0.82 29.16 12.53
CA LYS A 369 -0.61 29.07 12.85
C LYS A 369 -0.90 28.14 14.02
N ALA A 370 -0.14 27.07 14.18
CA ALA A 370 -0.28 26.15 15.31
C ALA A 370 0.09 26.82 16.64
N LEU A 371 1.11 27.68 16.64
CA LEU A 371 1.54 28.45 17.81
C LEU A 371 0.67 29.70 18.05
N ASN A 372 0.30 30.41 16.99
CA ASN A 372 -0.51 31.62 17.05
C ASN A 372 -1.80 31.48 16.21
N LYS A 373 -2.95 31.40 16.89
CA LYS A 373 -4.27 31.26 16.26
C LYS A 373 -4.59 32.42 15.31
N ASP A 374 -4.06 33.61 15.55
CA ASP A 374 -4.35 34.82 14.77
C ASP A 374 -3.44 34.97 13.53
N HIS A 375 -2.50 34.03 13.30
CA HIS A 375 -1.67 34.03 12.10
C HIS A 375 -2.53 33.92 10.82
N PRO A 376 -2.24 34.65 9.73
CA PRO A 376 -3.12 34.78 8.56
C PRO A 376 -3.27 33.52 7.68
N ALA A 377 -2.71 32.37 8.07
CA ALA A 377 -2.94 31.11 7.36
C ALA A 377 -4.38 30.61 7.56
N GLU A 378 -5.09 30.37 6.46
CA GLU A 378 -6.47 29.90 6.48
C GLU A 378 -6.54 28.37 6.59
N ASP A 379 -7.17 27.85 7.65
CA ASP A 379 -7.35 26.42 7.90
C ASP A 379 -8.84 25.98 7.98
N ARG A 380 -9.78 26.89 7.66
CA ARG A 380 -11.23 26.60 7.72
C ARG A 380 -11.70 25.52 6.74
N GLY A 381 -11.03 25.41 5.59
CA GLY A 381 -11.30 24.38 4.57
C GLY A 381 -10.53 23.07 4.77
N GLU A 382 -9.69 22.99 5.80
CA GLU A 382 -8.86 21.82 6.07
C GLU A 382 -9.59 20.75 6.89
N VAL A 383 -9.06 19.52 6.83
CA VAL A 383 -9.60 18.35 7.53
C VAL A 383 -9.55 18.55 9.05
N LEU A 384 -8.45 19.09 9.55
CA LEU A 384 -8.24 19.47 10.95
C LEU A 384 -7.63 20.87 10.97
N SER A 385 -7.83 21.62 12.05
CA SER A 385 -7.07 22.86 12.24
C SER A 385 -5.57 22.56 12.29
N TYR A 386 -4.75 23.47 11.77
CA TYR A 386 -3.30 23.26 11.73
C TYR A 386 -2.70 23.05 13.12
N ARG A 387 -3.25 23.72 14.13
CA ARG A 387 -2.89 23.50 15.54
C ARG A 387 -3.13 22.05 15.98
N THR A 388 -4.29 21.50 15.65
CA THR A 388 -4.62 20.11 16.01
C THR A 388 -3.70 19.14 15.29
N ALA A 389 -3.51 19.33 13.98
CA ALA A 389 -2.67 18.44 13.18
C ALA A 389 -1.20 18.43 13.68
N VAL A 390 -0.62 19.59 14.00
CA VAL A 390 0.76 19.67 14.50
C VAL A 390 0.88 19.04 15.89
N ILE A 391 -0.04 19.33 16.82
CA ILE A 391 -0.02 18.74 18.16
C ILE A 391 -0.18 17.23 18.09
N SER A 392 -1.15 16.73 17.30
CA SER A 392 -1.36 15.30 17.09
C SER A 392 -0.12 14.63 16.49
N LEU A 393 0.53 15.24 15.49
CA LEU A 393 1.76 14.73 14.91
C LEU A 393 2.88 14.61 15.96
N VAL A 394 3.13 15.68 16.72
CA VAL A 394 4.20 15.71 17.75
C VAL A 394 3.92 14.69 18.85
N LEU A 395 2.69 14.63 19.38
CA LEU A 395 2.32 13.68 20.43
C LEU A 395 2.43 12.24 19.94
N SER A 396 1.99 11.93 18.72
CA SER A 396 2.07 10.59 18.16
C SER A 396 3.50 10.14 17.89
N LEU A 397 4.37 11.01 17.35
CA LEU A 397 5.78 10.69 17.15
C LEU A 397 6.53 10.53 18.48
N THR A 398 6.23 11.38 19.46
CA THR A 398 6.83 11.29 20.80
C THR A 398 6.38 10.01 21.50
N PHE A 399 5.10 9.64 21.39
CA PHE A 399 4.58 8.39 21.93
C PHE A 399 5.21 7.18 21.25
N ALA A 400 5.33 7.17 19.92
CA ALA A 400 5.98 6.07 19.19
C ALA A 400 7.45 5.92 19.60
N LEU A 401 8.19 7.02 19.71
CA LEU A 401 9.57 7.01 20.18
C LEU A 401 9.69 6.49 21.62
N PHE A 402 8.80 6.94 22.52
CA PHE A 402 8.73 6.44 23.88
C PHE A 402 8.42 4.95 23.92
N TRP A 403 7.48 4.49 23.10
CA TRP A 403 7.09 3.08 22.99
C TRP A 403 8.27 2.21 22.58
N PHE A 404 9.00 2.58 21.51
CA PHE A 404 10.20 1.85 21.07
C PHE A 404 11.33 1.92 22.09
N HIS A 405 11.50 3.07 22.74
CA HIS A 405 12.50 3.22 23.79
C HIS A 405 12.20 2.29 24.97
N ARG A 406 10.94 2.19 25.38
CA ARG A 406 10.50 1.25 26.41
C ARG A 406 10.62 -0.21 25.99
N ALA A 407 10.42 -0.51 24.71
CA ALA A 407 10.68 -1.83 24.14
C ALA A 407 12.18 -2.19 24.10
N GLY A 408 13.09 -1.26 24.43
CA GLY A 408 14.53 -1.54 24.53
C GLY A 408 15.39 -0.94 23.42
N MET A 409 14.79 -0.19 22.49
CA MET A 409 15.53 0.55 21.47
C MET A 409 16.25 1.76 22.10
N ASP A 410 17.54 1.93 21.85
CA ASP A 410 18.21 3.16 22.28
C ASP A 410 17.66 4.37 21.50
N LEU A 411 17.80 5.57 22.07
CA LEU A 411 17.16 6.77 21.53
C LEU A 411 17.65 7.12 20.12
N VAL A 412 18.93 6.88 19.82
CA VAL A 412 19.51 7.19 18.49
C VAL A 412 18.90 6.26 17.44
N SER A 413 18.90 4.95 17.73
CA SER A 413 18.28 3.95 16.86
C SER A 413 16.78 4.19 16.70
N GLY A 414 16.08 4.60 17.75
CA GLY A 414 14.66 4.96 17.70
C GLY A 414 14.35 6.14 16.79
N VAL A 415 15.16 7.21 16.85
CA VAL A 415 15.01 8.37 15.96
C VAL A 415 15.33 7.99 14.51
N MET A 416 16.39 7.21 14.27
CA MET A 416 16.73 6.72 12.94
C MET A 416 15.65 5.81 12.36
N PHE A 417 15.09 4.91 13.17
CA PHE A 417 14.00 4.02 12.78
C PHE A 417 12.76 4.82 12.35
N LEU A 418 12.31 5.79 13.17
CA LEU A 418 11.17 6.64 12.82
C LEU A 418 11.44 7.51 11.59
N THR A 419 12.70 7.91 11.37
CA THR A 419 13.11 8.63 10.16
C THR A 419 13.01 7.73 8.93
N GLY A 420 13.55 6.51 8.98
CA GLY A 420 13.41 5.51 7.91
C GLY A 420 11.95 5.18 7.62
N LEU A 421 11.15 5.00 8.67
CA LEU A 421 9.71 4.77 8.58
C LEU A 421 9.00 5.94 7.88
N THR A 422 9.35 7.18 8.24
CA THR A 422 8.80 8.39 7.60
C THR A 422 9.20 8.47 6.13
N ILE A 423 10.46 8.14 5.78
CA ILE A 423 10.93 8.11 4.38
C ILE A 423 10.09 7.12 3.57
N VAL A 424 9.91 5.90 4.08
CA VAL A 424 9.09 4.87 3.42
C VAL A 424 7.63 5.33 3.31
N TYR A 425 7.01 5.73 4.42
CA TYR A 425 5.57 6.00 4.45
C TYR A 425 5.21 7.22 3.59
N LEU A 426 5.96 8.31 3.73
CA LEU A 426 5.73 9.53 2.98
C LEU A 426 6.16 9.39 1.52
N GLY A 427 7.29 8.72 1.29
CA GLY A 427 7.79 8.42 -0.04
C GLY A 427 6.80 7.58 -0.84
N MET A 428 6.31 6.47 -0.28
CA MET A 428 5.34 5.61 -0.95
C MET A 428 3.98 6.29 -1.14
N ALA A 429 3.49 7.05 -0.16
CA ALA A 429 2.28 7.85 -0.33
C ALA A 429 2.38 8.81 -1.52
N ARG A 430 3.57 9.40 -1.73
CA ARG A 430 3.85 10.26 -2.87
C ARG A 430 3.95 9.48 -4.18
N VAL A 431 4.70 8.37 -4.21
CA VAL A 431 4.84 7.50 -5.39
C VAL A 431 3.47 7.09 -5.91
N VAL A 432 2.59 6.60 -5.04
CA VAL A 432 1.28 6.08 -5.44
C VAL A 432 0.34 7.20 -5.88
N SER A 433 0.36 8.34 -5.18
CA SER A 433 -0.46 9.51 -5.54
C SER A 433 -0.07 10.15 -6.88
N GLU A 434 1.20 10.05 -7.27
CA GLU A 434 1.73 10.65 -8.51
C GLU A 434 1.77 9.64 -9.68
N ALA A 435 2.21 8.40 -9.41
CA ALA A 435 2.48 7.39 -10.44
C ALA A 435 1.30 6.45 -10.72
N GLY A 436 0.35 6.29 -9.80
CA GLY A 436 -0.80 5.40 -10.02
C GLY A 436 -0.44 3.91 -10.15
N VAL A 437 0.78 3.53 -9.77
CA VAL A 437 1.19 2.12 -9.75
C VAL A 437 0.53 1.45 -8.55
N VAL A 438 -0.20 0.37 -8.80
CA VAL A 438 -1.05 -0.30 -7.80
C VAL A 438 -0.26 -1.18 -6.83
N TYR A 439 0.94 -1.58 -7.27
CA TYR A 439 1.93 -2.31 -6.51
C TYR A 439 3.23 -1.52 -6.57
N ALA A 440 3.71 -1.08 -5.43
CA ALA A 440 5.00 -0.42 -5.30
C ALA A 440 5.47 -0.65 -3.87
N GLN A 441 6.77 -0.84 -3.71
CA GLN A 441 7.40 -1.12 -2.42
C GLN A 441 8.67 -0.28 -2.33
N ALA A 442 9.01 0.18 -1.13
CA ALA A 442 10.35 0.72 -0.90
C ALA A 442 11.37 -0.43 -0.95
N THR A 443 12.65 -0.09 -1.16
CA THR A 443 13.72 -1.08 -1.42
C THR A 443 14.58 -1.41 -0.21
N VAL A 444 14.60 -0.57 0.84
CA VAL A 444 15.33 -0.82 2.09
C VAL A 444 14.41 -0.60 3.29
N SER A 445 14.33 -1.58 4.18
CA SER A 445 13.45 -1.51 5.36
C SER A 445 13.97 -0.49 6.38
N PRO A 446 13.09 0.13 7.20
CA PRO A 446 13.53 0.99 8.29
C PRO A 446 14.47 0.27 9.29
N GLN A 447 14.32 -1.04 9.44
CA GLN A 447 15.16 -1.89 10.27
C GLN A 447 16.57 -2.02 9.68
N ALA A 448 16.66 -2.43 8.41
CA ALA A 448 17.94 -2.51 7.69
C ALA A 448 18.63 -1.15 7.64
N PHE A 449 17.88 -0.07 7.41
CA PHE A 449 18.43 1.29 7.46
C PHE A 449 19.13 1.60 8.79
N VAL A 450 18.55 1.23 9.95
CA VAL A 450 19.21 1.43 11.25
C VAL A 450 20.43 0.53 11.40
N MET A 451 20.27 -0.77 11.11
CA MET A 451 21.33 -1.78 11.29
C MET A 451 22.56 -1.45 10.44
N ASP A 452 22.36 -1.02 9.20
CA ASP A 452 23.44 -0.79 8.25
C ASP A 452 24.09 0.59 8.39
N VAL A 453 23.31 1.64 8.70
CA VAL A 453 23.87 2.99 8.88
C VAL A 453 24.58 3.16 10.23
N ARG A 454 24.13 2.49 11.30
CA ARG A 454 24.90 2.48 12.57
C ARG A 454 25.99 1.41 12.59
N GLY A 455 25.82 0.33 11.84
CA GLY A 455 26.56 -0.92 12.05
C GLY A 455 26.02 -1.65 13.28
N THR A 456 25.79 -2.96 13.16
CA THR A 456 25.24 -3.76 14.27
C THR A 456 26.21 -3.90 15.44
N ALA A 457 27.52 -3.70 15.22
CA ALA A 457 28.51 -3.63 16.29
C ALA A 457 28.26 -2.48 17.30
N ALA A 458 27.57 -1.41 16.88
CA ALA A 458 27.21 -0.28 17.75
C ALA A 458 25.86 -0.48 18.47
N LEU A 459 25.14 -1.56 18.17
CA LEU A 459 23.80 -1.82 18.69
C LEU A 459 23.86 -2.83 19.83
N SER A 460 23.19 -2.51 20.94
CA SER A 460 23.05 -3.49 22.03
C SER A 460 22.10 -4.62 21.63
N SER A 461 22.26 -5.81 22.21
CA SER A 461 21.33 -6.93 21.99
C SER A 461 19.87 -6.53 22.28
N ARG A 462 19.66 -5.69 23.30
CA ARG A 462 18.34 -5.13 23.65
C ARG A 462 17.73 -4.28 22.52
N THR A 463 18.56 -3.47 21.87
CA THR A 463 18.14 -2.67 20.72
C THR A 463 17.85 -3.54 19.50
N MET A 464 18.67 -4.56 19.25
CA MET A 464 18.45 -5.53 18.17
C MET A 464 17.14 -6.31 18.37
N THR A 465 16.83 -6.72 19.61
CA THR A 465 15.55 -7.35 19.95
C THR A 465 14.36 -6.42 19.74
N SER A 466 14.50 -5.14 20.08
CA SER A 466 13.46 -4.15 19.80
C SER A 466 13.27 -3.90 18.30
N LEU A 467 14.37 -3.87 17.53
CA LEU A 467 14.33 -3.75 16.07
C LEU A 467 13.64 -4.96 15.42
N VAL A 468 13.93 -6.19 15.85
CA VAL A 468 13.26 -7.35 15.27
C VAL A 468 11.76 -7.39 15.61
N LEU A 469 11.37 -6.96 16.81
CA LEU A 469 9.95 -6.82 17.15
C LEU A 469 9.23 -5.77 16.28
N SER A 470 9.96 -4.74 15.82
CA SER A 470 9.40 -3.69 14.94
C SER A 470 9.01 -4.21 13.55
N TYR A 471 9.45 -5.40 13.13
CA TYR A 471 8.95 -6.06 11.90
C TYR A 471 7.42 -6.29 11.94
N SER A 472 6.81 -6.23 13.12
CA SER A 472 5.34 -6.18 13.30
C SER A 472 4.64 -5.05 12.53
N LEU A 473 5.37 -4.00 12.14
CA LEU A 473 4.84 -2.84 11.40
C LEU A 473 5.09 -2.91 9.88
N ILE A 474 5.69 -4.00 9.38
CA ILE A 474 5.89 -4.18 7.94
C ILE A 474 4.56 -4.52 7.27
N ASP A 475 4.37 -3.94 6.08
CA ASP A 475 3.23 -4.18 5.19
C ASP A 475 3.70 -4.38 3.73
N TYR A 476 4.80 -5.11 3.54
CA TYR A 476 5.60 -5.12 2.29
C TYR A 476 6.14 -3.74 1.91
N MET A 477 6.46 -2.92 2.90
CA MET A 477 7.09 -1.61 2.69
C MET A 477 6.29 -0.71 1.75
N ARG A 478 4.96 -0.79 1.85
CA ARG A 478 4.00 0.00 1.05
C ARG A 478 3.69 1.34 1.71
N GLY A 479 3.97 1.49 3.01
CA GLY A 479 3.75 2.75 3.73
C GLY A 479 2.53 2.75 4.65
N LEU A 480 1.97 1.58 4.91
CA LEU A 480 0.85 1.28 5.80
C LEU A 480 -0.35 2.19 5.52
N PHE A 481 -0.71 3.07 6.46
CA PHE A 481 -1.90 3.90 6.35
C PHE A 481 -1.70 5.14 5.49
N MET A 482 -0.47 5.64 5.34
CA MET A 482 -0.22 6.96 4.77
C MET A 482 -0.65 7.10 3.29
N PRO A 483 -0.39 6.11 2.40
CA PRO A 483 -0.89 6.14 1.02
C PRO A 483 -2.42 6.14 0.93
N GLY A 484 -3.09 5.28 1.71
CA GLY A 484 -4.56 5.25 1.79
C GLY A 484 -5.12 6.59 2.29
N LEU A 485 -4.50 7.18 3.31
CA LEU A 485 -4.89 8.48 3.84
C LEU A 485 -4.66 9.62 2.84
N ALA A 486 -3.62 9.56 2.01
CA ALA A 486 -3.40 10.51 0.92
C ALA A 486 -4.59 10.49 -0.07
N HIS A 487 -5.12 9.31 -0.36
CA HIS A 487 -6.32 9.14 -1.19
C HIS A 487 -7.60 9.60 -0.48
N VAL A 488 -7.76 9.32 0.81
CA VAL A 488 -8.92 9.78 1.62
C VAL A 488 -9.00 11.31 1.62
N VAL A 489 -7.87 11.99 1.84
CA VAL A 489 -7.80 13.45 1.83
C VAL A 489 -8.18 14.00 0.46
N LYS A 490 -7.80 13.35 -0.64
CA LYS A 490 -8.21 13.73 -2.00
C LYS A 490 -9.68 13.46 -2.27
N LEU A 491 -10.21 12.32 -1.83
CA LEU A 491 -11.64 11.96 -1.95
C LEU A 491 -12.53 12.95 -1.20
N GLY A 492 -12.03 13.56 -0.13
CA GLY A 492 -12.70 14.64 0.60
C GLY A 492 -12.97 15.92 -0.21
N ASP A 493 -12.42 16.08 -1.42
CA ASP A 493 -12.81 17.14 -2.36
C ASP A 493 -14.16 16.85 -3.03
N PHE A 494 -14.58 15.58 -3.12
CA PHE A 494 -15.78 15.13 -3.83
C PHE A 494 -16.96 14.79 -2.90
N ILE A 495 -16.75 14.85 -1.59
CA ILE A 495 -17.73 14.55 -0.54
C ILE A 495 -18.05 15.85 0.21
N ARG A 496 -19.33 16.29 0.23
CA ARG A 496 -19.78 17.39 1.08
C ARG A 496 -19.91 16.93 2.53
N GLY A 497 -19.67 17.86 3.44
CA GLY A 497 -19.70 17.63 4.87
C GLY A 497 -18.33 17.80 5.50
N SER A 498 -18.22 17.34 6.74
CA SER A 498 -17.01 17.53 7.53
C SER A 498 -15.91 16.58 7.07
N ARG A 499 -14.89 17.11 6.38
CA ARG A 499 -13.65 16.38 6.06
C ARG A 499 -13.04 15.73 7.30
N ARG A 500 -13.13 16.40 8.46
CA ARG A 500 -12.76 15.86 9.78
C ARG A 500 -13.46 14.54 10.08
N LEU A 501 -14.76 14.49 9.85
CA LEU A 501 -15.56 13.30 10.10
C LEU A 501 -15.14 12.15 9.18
N LEU A 502 -14.84 12.42 7.90
CA LEU A 502 -14.33 11.40 6.98
C LEU A 502 -13.02 10.77 7.51
N LEU A 503 -12.09 11.59 8.00
CA LEU A 503 -10.84 11.10 8.60
C LEU A 503 -11.08 10.30 9.89
N MET A 504 -11.97 10.78 10.77
CA MET A 504 -12.34 10.06 11.99
C MET A 504 -12.96 8.70 11.69
N VAL A 505 -13.86 8.63 10.70
CA VAL A 505 -14.50 7.38 10.31
C VAL A 505 -13.51 6.43 9.64
N ALA A 506 -12.54 6.92 8.86
CA ALA A 506 -11.45 6.09 8.37
C ALA A 506 -10.66 5.45 9.54
N GLY A 507 -10.41 6.21 10.62
CA GLY A 507 -9.81 5.68 11.85
C GLY A 507 -10.67 4.62 12.56
N VAL A 508 -11.99 4.81 12.62
CA VAL A 508 -12.93 3.78 13.11
C VAL A 508 -12.87 2.52 12.26
N GLY A 509 -12.76 2.66 10.93
CA GLY A 509 -12.55 1.55 10.01
C GLY A 509 -11.28 0.77 10.33
N VAL A 510 -10.14 1.45 10.54
CA VAL A 510 -8.87 0.80 10.93
C VAL A 510 -9.03 0.03 12.23
N LEU A 511 -9.65 0.63 13.26
CA LEU A 511 -9.88 -0.04 14.54
C LEU A 511 -10.78 -1.28 14.37
N ALA A 512 -11.88 -1.16 13.63
CA ALA A 512 -12.79 -2.27 13.38
C ALA A 512 -12.11 -3.42 12.61
N GLY A 513 -11.32 -3.09 11.58
CA GLY A 513 -10.51 -4.07 10.84
C GLY A 513 -9.44 -4.74 11.70
N PHE A 514 -8.79 -3.98 12.58
CA PHE A 514 -7.79 -4.50 13.50
C PHE A 514 -8.40 -5.50 14.48
N VAL A 515 -9.51 -5.11 15.13
CA VAL A 515 -10.21 -5.99 16.07
C VAL A 515 -10.71 -7.25 15.38
N SER A 516 -11.35 -7.12 14.20
CA SER A 516 -11.89 -8.29 13.49
C SER A 516 -10.81 -9.23 12.98
N SER A 517 -9.71 -8.70 12.43
CA SER A 517 -8.62 -9.52 11.93
C SER A 517 -7.81 -10.17 13.05
N VAL A 518 -7.54 -9.48 14.16
CA VAL A 518 -6.87 -10.06 15.34
C VAL A 518 -7.72 -11.19 15.94
N TRP A 519 -9.00 -10.92 16.15
CA TRP A 519 -9.94 -11.92 16.68
C TRP A 519 -9.96 -13.17 15.80
N LEU A 520 -10.16 -13.01 14.49
CA LEU A 520 -10.26 -14.16 13.59
C LEU A 520 -8.92 -14.89 13.46
N THR A 521 -7.78 -14.19 13.43
CA THR A 521 -6.45 -14.83 13.35
C THR A 521 -6.19 -15.73 14.54
N ILE A 522 -6.45 -15.25 15.77
CA ILE A 522 -6.25 -16.04 16.99
C ILE A 522 -7.28 -17.17 17.06
N TYR A 523 -8.53 -16.90 16.70
CA TYR A 523 -9.59 -17.92 16.64
C TYR A 523 -9.20 -19.06 15.70
N LEU A 524 -8.75 -18.74 14.48
CA LEU A 524 -8.32 -19.75 13.51
C LEU A 524 -7.04 -20.47 13.94
N GLY A 525 -6.16 -19.81 14.70
CA GLY A 525 -4.99 -20.46 15.29
C GLY A 525 -5.40 -21.50 16.33
N HIS A 526 -6.38 -21.18 17.17
CA HIS A 526 -6.96 -22.13 18.12
C HIS A 526 -7.72 -23.27 17.42
N ASP A 527 -8.42 -23.00 16.33
CA ASP A 527 -9.28 -23.99 15.66
C ASP A 527 -8.49 -24.93 14.72
N HIS A 528 -7.56 -24.39 13.93
CA HIS A 528 -6.81 -25.13 12.91
C HIS A 528 -5.32 -25.34 13.25
N GLY A 529 -4.81 -24.69 14.29
CA GLY A 529 -3.37 -24.61 14.58
C GLY A 529 -2.66 -23.64 13.64
N ALA A 530 -2.15 -22.52 14.14
CA ALA A 530 -1.46 -21.52 13.32
C ALA A 530 -0.17 -22.04 12.65
N TYR A 531 0.35 -23.20 13.07
CA TYR A 531 1.44 -23.88 12.37
C TYR A 531 1.04 -24.33 10.95
N ASN A 532 -0.26 -24.55 10.72
CA ASN A 532 -0.81 -24.96 9.42
C ASN A 532 -1.14 -23.77 8.51
N PHE A 533 -1.10 -22.53 9.01
CA PHE A 533 -1.30 -21.36 8.17
C PHE A 533 -0.27 -21.33 7.03
N PRO A 534 -0.63 -20.83 5.84
CA PRO A 534 0.29 -20.84 4.73
C PRO A 534 1.52 -20.01 5.06
N ARG A 535 2.64 -20.48 4.49
CA ARG A 535 3.99 -19.93 4.59
C ARG A 535 4.01 -18.42 4.94
N PHE A 536 3.57 -17.50 4.10
CA PHE A 536 3.68 -16.05 4.38
C PHE A 536 2.34 -15.45 4.85
N PRO A 537 2.23 -14.64 5.93
CA PRO A 537 3.28 -14.05 6.80
C PRO A 537 3.60 -14.83 8.10
N PHE A 538 2.86 -15.90 8.42
CA PHE A 538 2.91 -16.52 9.76
C PHE A 538 4.00 -17.59 9.94
N PHE A 539 4.22 -18.47 8.95
CA PHE A 539 5.02 -19.70 9.12
C PHE A 539 6.39 -19.70 8.42
N SER A 540 6.48 -19.12 7.22
CA SER A 540 7.69 -18.86 6.43
C SER A 540 7.70 -17.49 5.74
N GLY A 541 6.78 -16.58 6.05
CA GLY A 541 7.00 -15.15 5.81
C GLY A 541 8.04 -14.55 6.76
N ASP A 542 8.69 -15.45 7.48
CA ASP A 542 9.95 -15.34 8.15
C ASP A 542 9.96 -14.47 9.41
N PRO A 543 8.93 -14.46 10.28
CA PRO A 543 9.17 -14.13 11.68
C PRO A 543 10.39 -14.90 12.19
N LYS A 544 10.46 -16.21 11.90
CA LYS A 544 11.61 -17.04 12.27
C LYS A 544 12.93 -16.55 11.70
N GLY A 545 13.00 -16.23 10.40
CA GLY A 545 14.24 -15.80 9.79
C GLY A 545 14.57 -14.34 9.98
N VAL A 546 13.64 -13.43 10.34
CA VAL A 546 14.01 -12.12 10.90
C VAL A 546 14.63 -12.29 12.29
N PHE A 547 14.10 -13.19 13.13
CA PHE A 547 14.76 -13.53 14.42
C PHE A 547 16.08 -14.26 14.21
N GLY A 548 16.16 -15.15 13.22
CA GLY A 548 17.37 -15.90 12.87
C GLY A 548 18.48 -15.00 12.31
N SER A 549 18.17 -14.19 11.29
CA SER A 549 19.09 -13.22 10.69
C SER A 549 19.53 -12.16 11.69
N THR A 550 18.61 -11.62 12.49
CA THR A 550 18.97 -10.68 13.56
C THR A 550 19.90 -11.34 14.58
N LEU A 551 19.69 -12.61 14.92
CA LEU A 551 20.58 -13.32 15.84
C LEU A 551 21.98 -13.55 15.23
N VAL A 552 22.06 -13.83 13.92
CA VAL A 552 23.34 -13.88 13.20
C VAL A 552 24.07 -12.55 13.35
N LEU A 553 23.39 -11.42 13.19
CA LEU A 553 23.97 -10.08 13.37
C LEU A 553 24.33 -9.75 14.83
N ILE A 554 23.64 -10.32 15.81
CA ILE A 554 24.00 -10.19 17.23
C ILE A 554 25.29 -10.98 17.54
N LYS A 555 25.43 -12.18 16.97
CA LYS A 555 26.59 -13.07 17.19
C LYS A 555 27.80 -12.65 16.36
N THR A 556 27.56 -12.12 15.17
CA THR A 556 28.58 -11.67 14.22
C THR A 556 28.26 -10.23 13.81
N PRO A 557 28.60 -9.24 14.66
CA PRO A 557 28.25 -7.85 14.39
C PRO A 557 29.08 -7.27 13.25
N ASN A 558 28.42 -6.53 12.37
CA ASN A 558 29.01 -5.83 11.25
C ASN A 558 29.26 -4.36 11.63
N VAL A 559 30.35 -3.80 11.12
CA VAL A 559 30.59 -2.36 11.14
C VAL A 559 29.77 -1.68 10.03
N LEU A 560 29.67 -0.35 10.07
CA LEU A 560 29.09 0.44 8.99
C LEU A 560 29.75 0.06 7.65
N ASP A 561 28.95 -0.31 6.65
CA ASP A 561 29.40 -0.52 5.26
C ASP A 561 29.36 0.81 4.50
N PRO A 562 30.51 1.43 4.18
CA PRO A 562 30.54 2.70 3.46
C PRO A 562 29.94 2.60 2.05
N ASN A 563 29.95 1.41 1.43
CA ASN A 563 29.43 1.25 0.07
C ASN A 563 27.91 1.48 0.03
N ARG A 564 27.16 1.01 1.04
CA ARG A 564 25.71 1.26 1.16
C ARG A 564 25.42 2.77 1.19
N ILE A 565 26.22 3.55 1.91
CA ILE A 565 26.12 5.02 1.96
C ILE A 565 26.49 5.67 0.62
N ILE A 566 27.50 5.14 -0.08
CA ILE A 566 27.86 5.62 -1.43
C ILE A 566 26.70 5.41 -2.40
N PHE A 567 26.11 4.21 -2.46
CA PHE A 567 24.97 3.94 -3.35
C PHE A 567 23.74 4.76 -2.98
N PHE A 568 23.45 4.93 -1.69
CA PHE A 568 22.44 5.87 -1.21
C PHE A 568 22.68 7.28 -1.76
N SER A 569 23.90 7.77 -1.66
CA SER A 569 24.29 9.11 -2.11
C SER A 569 24.18 9.25 -3.64
N ILE A 570 24.55 8.21 -4.40
CA ILE A 570 24.38 8.16 -5.86
C ILE A 570 22.90 8.27 -6.21
N GLY A 571 22.03 7.52 -5.54
CA GLY A 571 20.58 7.57 -5.76
C GLY A 571 19.99 8.95 -5.47
N ALA A 572 20.35 9.54 -4.34
CA ALA A 572 19.95 10.89 -3.96
C ALA A 572 20.41 11.94 -5.00
N PHE A 573 21.67 11.85 -5.43
CA PHE A 573 22.24 12.72 -6.46
C PHE A 573 21.54 12.56 -7.81
N LEU A 574 21.29 11.34 -8.26
CA LEU A 574 20.58 11.08 -9.52
C LEU A 574 19.17 11.65 -9.49
N PHE A 575 18.42 11.46 -8.38
CA PHE A 575 17.11 12.06 -8.22
C PHE A 575 17.18 13.60 -8.31
N ALA A 576 18.15 14.22 -7.61
CA ALA A 576 18.37 15.66 -7.64
C ALA A 576 18.68 16.16 -9.05
N LEU A 577 19.57 15.46 -9.77
CA LEU A 577 19.95 15.77 -11.14
C LEU A 577 18.77 15.71 -12.10
N ILE A 578 17.99 14.62 -12.07
CA ILE A 578 16.81 14.47 -12.93
C ILE A 578 15.76 15.55 -12.61
N THR A 579 15.59 15.86 -11.32
CA THR A 579 14.70 16.94 -10.87
C THR A 579 15.14 18.29 -11.41
N PHE A 580 16.44 18.60 -11.32
CA PHE A 580 17.03 19.83 -11.88
C PHE A 580 16.85 19.91 -13.41
N LEU A 581 17.14 18.83 -14.13
CA LEU A 581 16.98 18.76 -15.58
C LEU A 581 15.52 18.99 -15.99
N ARG A 582 14.57 18.45 -15.24
CA ARG A 582 13.14 18.67 -15.48
C ARG A 582 12.70 20.12 -15.23
N TYR A 583 13.26 20.80 -14.23
CA TYR A 583 13.01 22.23 -14.04
C TYR A 583 13.68 23.09 -15.11
N ARG A 584 14.84 22.67 -15.63
CA ARG A 584 15.61 23.43 -16.62
C ARG A 584 15.10 23.25 -18.06
N PHE A 585 14.59 22.06 -18.38
CA PHE A 585 14.15 21.66 -19.72
C PHE A 585 12.68 21.19 -19.66
N SER A 586 11.77 22.02 -20.16
CA SER A 586 10.33 21.71 -20.19
C SER A 586 9.97 20.49 -21.03
N TRP A 587 10.82 20.11 -21.98
CA TRP A 587 10.65 18.93 -22.84
C TRP A 587 11.18 17.64 -22.21
N TRP A 588 11.81 17.70 -21.04
CA TRP A 588 12.46 16.54 -20.43
C TRP A 588 11.43 15.43 -20.12
N PRO A 589 11.58 14.22 -20.69
CA PRO A 589 10.54 13.19 -20.63
C PRO A 589 10.64 12.29 -19.39
N ILE A 590 11.79 12.29 -18.69
CA ILE A 590 12.08 11.38 -17.59
C ILE A 590 11.60 11.98 -16.27
N HIS A 591 10.78 11.20 -15.57
CA HIS A 591 10.24 11.50 -14.27
C HIS A 591 11.06 10.81 -13.16
N PRO A 592 11.56 11.54 -12.15
CA PRO A 592 12.48 10.98 -11.15
C PRO A 592 11.85 9.92 -10.25
N VAL A 593 10.51 9.89 -10.12
CA VAL A 593 9.79 8.86 -9.32
C VAL A 593 10.10 7.43 -9.76
N GLY A 594 10.34 7.18 -11.05
CA GLY A 594 10.65 5.82 -11.53
C GLY A 594 11.94 5.24 -10.91
N LEU A 595 12.92 6.10 -10.58
CA LEU A 595 14.17 5.71 -9.92
C LEU A 595 13.94 5.20 -8.50
N THR A 596 12.92 5.70 -7.80
CA THR A 596 12.70 5.39 -6.37
C THR A 596 12.22 3.96 -6.14
N ILE A 597 11.72 3.29 -7.18
CA ILE A 597 11.12 1.96 -7.08
C ILE A 597 11.81 0.94 -7.99
N SER A 598 12.73 1.32 -8.87
CA SER A 598 13.17 0.45 -9.97
C SER A 598 13.77 -0.89 -9.55
N ALA A 599 14.41 -0.95 -8.37
CA ALA A 599 14.97 -2.18 -7.81
C ALA A 599 14.00 -2.94 -6.87
N ALA A 600 12.76 -2.49 -6.69
CA ALA A 600 11.80 -3.20 -5.86
C ALA A 600 11.47 -4.57 -6.46
N ASP A 601 11.38 -5.61 -5.63
CA ASP A 601 11.22 -7.00 -6.06
C ASP A 601 10.01 -7.22 -6.98
N ASN A 602 8.93 -6.48 -6.72
CA ASN A 602 7.71 -6.57 -7.52
C ASN A 602 7.84 -5.96 -8.93
N ASN A 603 8.77 -5.04 -9.16
CA ASN A 603 8.90 -4.38 -10.46
C ASN A 603 9.35 -5.33 -11.57
N ALA A 604 10.05 -6.42 -11.24
CA ALA A 604 10.42 -7.45 -12.21
C ALA A 604 9.21 -8.16 -12.84
N SER A 605 8.07 -8.18 -12.16
CA SER A 605 6.80 -8.68 -12.67
C SER A 605 5.97 -7.59 -13.37
N LEU A 606 6.06 -6.35 -12.88
CA LEU A 606 5.17 -5.25 -13.27
C LEU A 606 5.66 -4.44 -14.47
N VAL A 607 6.95 -4.53 -14.82
CA VAL A 607 7.52 -3.72 -15.91
C VAL A 607 6.85 -4.01 -17.26
N MET A 608 6.55 -5.28 -17.55
CA MET A 608 5.94 -5.69 -18.82
C MET A 608 4.51 -5.16 -19.02
N PRO A 609 3.56 -5.36 -18.07
CA PRO A 609 2.23 -4.78 -18.21
C PRO A 609 2.25 -3.24 -18.23
N VAL A 610 3.13 -2.61 -17.46
CA VAL A 610 3.33 -1.14 -17.50
C VAL A 610 3.83 -0.69 -18.88
N PHE A 611 4.79 -1.41 -19.48
CA PHE A 611 5.29 -1.14 -20.83
C PHE A 611 4.19 -1.27 -21.89
N MET A 612 3.39 -2.33 -21.85
CA MET A 612 2.28 -2.53 -22.80
C MET A 612 1.29 -1.37 -22.75
N VAL A 613 0.90 -0.94 -21.55
CA VAL A 613 0.01 0.21 -21.38
C VAL A 613 0.65 1.51 -21.82
N TRP A 614 1.93 1.72 -21.52
CA TRP A 614 2.66 2.89 -22.00
C TRP A 614 2.65 2.97 -23.53
N VAL A 615 2.93 1.86 -24.24
CA VAL A 615 2.87 1.80 -25.70
C VAL A 615 1.45 2.09 -26.20
N ALA A 616 0.45 1.35 -25.70
CA ALA A 616 -0.94 1.52 -26.12
C ALA A 616 -1.45 2.94 -25.88
N LYS A 617 -1.22 3.49 -24.69
CA LYS A 617 -1.62 4.85 -24.32
C LYS A 617 -0.90 5.91 -25.15
N SER A 618 0.39 5.73 -25.42
CA SER A 618 1.16 6.64 -26.27
C SER A 618 0.62 6.67 -27.70
N ILE A 619 0.23 5.51 -28.26
CA ILE A 619 -0.40 5.42 -29.58
C ILE A 619 -1.77 6.11 -29.57
N LEU A 620 -2.64 5.79 -28.61
CA LEU A 620 -3.98 6.39 -28.51
C LEU A 620 -3.94 7.91 -28.41
N LEU A 621 -3.04 8.45 -27.58
CA LEU A 621 -2.88 9.89 -27.40
C LEU A 621 -2.29 10.58 -28.64
N ARG A 622 -1.39 9.91 -29.37
CA ARG A 622 -0.82 10.46 -30.62
C ARG A 622 -1.80 10.46 -31.78
N LEU A 623 -2.65 9.43 -31.90
CA LEU A 623 -3.57 9.28 -33.03
C LEU A 623 -4.85 10.12 -32.87
N GLY A 624 -5.42 10.17 -31.67
CA GLY A 624 -6.75 10.79 -31.46
C GLY A 624 -6.87 11.61 -30.19
N GLY A 625 -5.75 11.91 -29.52
CA GLY A 625 -5.72 12.71 -28.30
C GLY A 625 -6.63 12.17 -27.19
N VAL A 626 -7.24 13.09 -26.44
CA VAL A 626 -8.11 12.78 -25.29
C VAL A 626 -9.39 12.04 -25.73
N ASN A 627 -9.86 12.25 -26.96
CA ASN A 627 -11.07 11.57 -27.45
C ASN A 627 -10.88 10.05 -27.55
N PHE A 628 -9.75 9.62 -28.10
CA PHE A 628 -9.42 8.19 -28.18
C PHE A 628 -9.13 7.60 -26.80
N PHE A 629 -8.50 8.38 -25.92
CA PHE A 629 -8.33 8.00 -24.52
C PHE A 629 -9.69 7.70 -23.84
N ASN A 630 -10.68 8.58 -24.01
CA ASN A 630 -12.00 8.38 -23.43
C ASN A 630 -12.74 7.19 -24.08
N LYS A 631 -12.62 7.00 -25.40
CA LYS A 631 -13.22 5.85 -26.11
C LYS A 631 -12.62 4.50 -25.70
N ALA A 632 -11.34 4.46 -25.36
CA ALA A 632 -10.67 3.23 -24.90
C ALA A 632 -10.82 2.98 -23.39
N LYS A 633 -11.26 3.96 -22.60
CA LYS A 633 -11.48 3.84 -21.15
C LYS A 633 -12.35 2.63 -20.76
N PRO A 634 -13.47 2.31 -21.44
CA PRO A 634 -14.28 1.13 -21.12
C PRO A 634 -13.54 -0.21 -21.29
N LEU A 635 -12.55 -0.30 -22.18
CA LEU A 635 -11.73 -1.52 -22.36
C LEU A 635 -10.98 -1.85 -21.05
N PHE A 636 -10.25 -0.88 -20.50
CA PHE A 636 -9.45 -1.06 -19.30
C PHE A 636 -10.31 -1.26 -18.05
N MET A 637 -11.46 -0.57 -17.96
CA MET A 637 -12.45 -0.83 -16.90
C MET A 637 -13.07 -2.24 -17.02
N GLY A 638 -13.26 -2.73 -18.25
CA GLY A 638 -13.69 -4.10 -18.54
C GLY A 638 -12.65 -5.13 -18.07
N LEU A 639 -11.40 -4.99 -18.49
CA LEU A 639 -10.28 -5.84 -18.05
C LEU A 639 -10.18 -5.88 -16.52
N LEU A 640 -10.31 -4.72 -15.86
CA LEU A 640 -10.28 -4.61 -14.41
C LEU A 640 -11.43 -5.38 -13.75
N THR A 641 -12.65 -5.18 -14.24
CA THR A 641 -13.86 -5.82 -13.72
C THR A 641 -13.80 -7.33 -13.92
N GLY A 642 -13.48 -7.79 -15.13
CA GLY A 642 -13.37 -9.21 -15.47
C GLY A 642 -12.31 -9.93 -14.66
N TYR A 643 -11.12 -9.33 -14.50
CA TYR A 643 -10.06 -9.88 -13.67
C TYR A 643 -10.47 -9.96 -12.19
N THR A 644 -11.08 -8.90 -11.66
CA THR A 644 -11.57 -8.87 -10.28
C THR A 644 -12.61 -9.97 -10.02
N LEU A 645 -13.59 -10.12 -10.92
CA LEU A 645 -14.58 -11.19 -10.85
C LEU A 645 -13.93 -12.57 -10.97
N GLY A 646 -12.93 -12.71 -11.84
CA GLY A 646 -12.20 -13.96 -12.05
C GLY A 646 -11.44 -14.40 -10.80
N VAL A 647 -10.78 -13.46 -10.10
CA VAL A 647 -10.06 -13.77 -8.85
C VAL A 647 -11.03 -14.21 -7.76
N VAL A 648 -12.18 -13.55 -7.62
CA VAL A 648 -13.21 -13.94 -6.65
C VAL A 648 -13.85 -15.28 -7.01
N TRP A 649 -14.05 -15.54 -8.30
CA TRP A 649 -14.49 -16.84 -8.80
C TRP A 649 -13.50 -17.95 -8.41
N SER A 650 -12.22 -17.75 -8.70
CA SER A 650 -11.16 -18.70 -8.32
C SER A 650 -11.12 -18.94 -6.81
N PHE A 651 -11.22 -17.89 -5.99
CA PHE A 651 -11.36 -18.03 -4.54
C PHE A 651 -12.57 -18.88 -4.15
N THR A 652 -13.72 -18.66 -4.78
CA THR A 652 -14.95 -19.42 -4.51
C THR A 652 -14.76 -20.90 -4.87
N VAL A 653 -14.11 -21.20 -5.99
CA VAL A 653 -13.77 -22.57 -6.39
C VAL A 653 -12.81 -23.20 -5.36
N ASP A 654 -11.77 -22.48 -4.95
CA ASP A 654 -10.83 -22.97 -3.95
C ASP A 654 -11.52 -23.24 -2.60
N ALA A 655 -12.38 -22.33 -2.15
CA ALA A 655 -13.08 -22.47 -0.87
C ALA A 655 -14.02 -23.69 -0.83
N ILE A 656 -14.67 -24.03 -1.96
CA ILE A 656 -15.62 -25.14 -2.04
C ILE A 656 -14.92 -26.48 -2.30
N TRP A 657 -13.96 -26.53 -3.23
CA TRP A 657 -13.38 -27.79 -3.72
C TRP A 657 -11.93 -28.04 -3.26
N PHE A 658 -11.16 -26.99 -2.95
CA PHE A 658 -9.72 -27.08 -2.69
C PHE A 658 -9.29 -26.39 -1.39
N SER A 659 -10.14 -26.38 -0.36
CA SER A 659 -9.81 -25.73 0.92
C SER A 659 -8.55 -26.34 1.55
N GLY A 660 -7.64 -25.48 2.03
CA GLY A 660 -6.29 -25.86 2.48
C GLY A 660 -5.28 -26.14 1.35
N ARG A 661 -5.72 -26.10 0.08
CA ARG A 661 -4.91 -26.32 -1.13
C ARG A 661 -5.26 -25.32 -2.24
N GLY A 662 -5.64 -24.10 -1.84
CA GLY A 662 -6.01 -23.04 -2.77
C GLY A 662 -4.90 -22.67 -3.76
N HIS A 663 -5.30 -22.02 -4.85
CA HIS A 663 -4.44 -21.70 -5.97
C HIS A 663 -4.08 -20.21 -6.01
N LEU A 664 -2.84 -19.91 -6.40
CA LEU A 664 -2.33 -18.55 -6.56
C LEU A 664 -2.67 -18.02 -7.97
N VAL A 665 -3.76 -17.25 -8.05
CA VAL A 665 -4.26 -16.55 -9.25
C VAL A 665 -4.15 -15.03 -9.17
N HIS A 666 -3.77 -14.48 -8.02
CA HIS A 666 -3.54 -13.05 -7.84
C HIS A 666 -2.22 -12.82 -7.12
N TRP A 667 -1.31 -12.17 -7.83
CA TRP A 667 0.06 -11.85 -7.42
C TRP A 667 0.51 -10.56 -8.13
N TRP A 668 1.70 -10.02 -7.84
CA TRP A 668 2.30 -8.91 -8.60
C TRP A 668 3.18 -9.35 -9.76
#